data_AF-A0A2M7CSG0-F1
#
_entry.id   AF-A0A2M7CSG0-F1
#
_cell.length_a   1.000
_cell.length_b   1.000
_cell.length_c   1.000
_cell.angle_alpha   90.00
_cell.angle_beta   90.00
_cell.angle_gamma   90.00
#
_symmetry.space_group_name_H-M   'P 1'
#
loop_
_entity.id
_entity.type
_entity.pdbx_description
1 polymer ?
#
loop_
_entity_poly.entity_id
_entity_poly.type
_entity_poly.pdbx_seq_one_letter_code
_entity_poly.pdbx_strand_id
1 'polypeptide(L)'
;MRAQHKESTRPTVNRITGWPFVLLAGLATLTASAADPDNHANDAAQAARQAILRGEDPGAFVAQLRAEAALAKHVTAATVVRPLTSAPASTGTALERLAARLRAANPSRTAGKVAKSATETDLAAPLRLALGEAILLQAGLAEIGERVRTSANPSALARWQAADADQGQRLRSLESVLRSAIADTAAVGKSGGSPNLAALRGLLQKVAAEPTARVLGVRSLPVAPPDFAPRPLPITTATAPSFASTSAAPGSALDLAASADTELSPAILEQARVLEFEPVHIHDFVRSQIRTEWYAGAQKGATETLRSGGGNDADQASLLIALLHASSMPARYVKGVIELNLSQLGPMLGLTSAADIGRALAAAGIAAEPVVQGGAINGFRVEHIFVSAYVPYGNYRGSHVDAGGKAWIPLAPAIKEYQFSPGADTLAQAAISAREFTDSWLGSTEPNELPLDALRARAQAWLTGQPGQPLLDSQLQRRTISARPLGLLPASLPGKLVGTVYESTALADADQQWLRIRLRADTSADSAIAFDQRLRVSELLGRRLTLSYQPASEDDQNIVNEFGALAYTPAYLVRVRARLMLRGEPDAVSGLDWTPGSLHRLELISETPAGEVATSQDLLAGGYSAITIGAQAGATPVSALDVSAPNDGEFVAAQRLASLGLRYASAWDTAENELADLVGVLPIRPAPSIALTLVDYQVETLLDLPQRLLLRGVALDAAARPTRAITTSEHGEREAEFLRYSSLHGSALEHFIFENDWGAESVSADKGMRLAFQNGIARVSQTGGVLPA
;
A
#
# COMPACT_ATOMS: atom_id res chain seq x y z
N MET A 1 -35.71 48.66 5.09
CA MET A 1 -36.14 49.76 5.97
C MET A 1 -36.67 49.12 7.26
N ARG A 2 -36.04 49.41 8.43
CA ARG A 2 -36.40 49.17 9.86
C ARG A 2 -37.35 47.99 10.20
N ALA A 3 -36.95 46.92 10.90
CA ALA A 3 -36.54 46.78 12.31
C ALA A 3 -37.69 46.49 13.32
N GLN A 4 -37.45 45.46 14.16
CA GLN A 4 -37.77 45.29 15.60
C GLN A 4 -39.07 44.62 16.13
N HIS A 5 -38.83 43.48 16.81
CA HIS A 5 -39.21 43.03 18.18
C HIS A 5 -40.36 43.68 19.00
N LYS A 6 -41.17 42.83 19.67
CA LYS A 6 -41.31 42.69 21.17
C LYS A 6 -42.32 41.57 21.53
N GLU A 7 -42.00 40.62 22.43
CA GLU A 7 -42.33 40.57 23.90
C GLU A 7 -43.82 40.80 24.21
N SER A 8 -44.51 40.19 25.18
CA SER A 8 -44.29 39.16 26.21
C SER A 8 -45.62 39.08 27.03
N THR A 9 -45.85 37.96 27.74
CA THR A 9 -46.59 37.79 29.03
C THR A 9 -47.86 36.91 29.09
N ARG A 10 -47.81 36.01 30.09
CA ARG A 10 -48.81 35.04 30.63
C ARG A 10 -49.77 35.72 31.64
N PRO A 11 -50.81 35.03 32.18
CA PRO A 11 -50.70 34.18 33.39
C PRO A 11 -51.59 32.87 33.38
N THR A 12 -51.19 31.67 33.86
CA THR A 12 -51.23 31.07 35.25
C THR A 12 -52.62 31.10 35.93
N VAL A 13 -53.27 30.05 36.50
CA VAL A 13 -52.86 28.95 37.42
C VAL A 13 -53.91 27.78 37.54
N ASN A 14 -53.40 26.53 37.58
CA ASN A 14 -53.73 25.24 38.25
C ASN A 14 -55.13 24.72 38.68
N ARG A 15 -55.35 23.41 38.43
CA ARG A 15 -55.26 22.26 39.40
C ARG A 15 -55.40 20.91 38.64
N ILE A 16 -54.35 20.06 38.52
CA ILE A 16 -53.89 18.90 39.33
C ILE A 16 -54.87 17.70 39.42
N THR A 17 -54.47 16.55 38.83
CA THR A 17 -54.33 15.13 39.33
C THR A 17 -54.35 14.17 38.13
N GLY A 18 -53.56 13.09 37.94
CA GLY A 18 -52.36 12.46 38.55
C GLY A 18 -51.62 11.63 37.45
N TRP A 19 -50.28 11.49 37.40
CA TRP A 19 -49.32 10.61 38.15
C TRP A 19 -49.33 9.11 37.73
N PRO A 20 -48.17 8.39 37.74
CA PRO A 20 -47.27 8.27 36.59
C PRO A 20 -46.73 6.84 36.30
N PHE A 21 -45.82 6.76 35.31
CA PHE A 21 -44.87 5.71 34.94
C PHE A 21 -44.58 4.61 35.98
N VAL A 22 -44.73 3.35 35.54
CA VAL A 22 -44.20 2.16 36.22
C VAL A 22 -42.88 1.77 35.54
N LEU A 23 -41.77 1.95 36.27
CA LEU A 23 -40.45 1.42 35.96
C LEU A 23 -40.18 0.37 37.05
N LEU A 24 -40.32 -0.91 36.69
CA LEU A 24 -40.22 -2.01 37.65
C LEU A 24 -38.75 -2.36 37.90
N ALA A 25 -38.27 -2.05 39.10
CA ALA A 25 -37.04 -2.57 39.66
C ALA A 25 -37.25 -4.03 40.12
N GLY A 26 -36.56 -4.97 39.48
CA GLY A 26 -36.36 -6.31 40.02
C GLY A 26 -35.00 -6.37 40.72
N LEU A 27 -35.00 -6.26 42.05
CA LEU A 27 -33.87 -6.66 42.88
C LEU A 27 -33.63 -8.17 42.71
N ALA A 28 -32.59 -8.54 41.97
CA ALA A 28 -31.87 -9.77 42.24
C ALA A 28 -30.63 -9.40 43.03
N THR A 29 -30.62 -9.74 44.32
CA THR A 29 -29.42 -9.77 45.15
C THR A 29 -28.47 -10.82 44.60
N LEU A 30 -27.66 -10.45 43.62
CA LEU A 30 -26.40 -11.15 43.34
C LEU A 30 -25.45 -10.72 44.45
N THR A 31 -25.34 -11.57 45.47
CA THR A 31 -24.15 -11.59 46.32
C THR A 31 -22.95 -11.66 45.38
N ALA A 32 -22.19 -10.57 45.30
CA ALA A 32 -20.84 -10.61 44.78
C ALA A 32 -20.05 -11.53 45.73
N SER A 33 -20.10 -12.82 45.46
CA SER A 33 -19.03 -13.73 45.84
C SER A 33 -17.77 -13.08 45.27
N ALA A 34 -16.80 -12.76 46.13
CA ALA A 34 -15.47 -12.40 45.69
C ALA A 34 -15.00 -13.49 44.73
N ALA A 35 -15.07 -13.21 43.43
CA ALA A 35 -14.61 -14.10 42.40
C ALA A 35 -13.09 -14.09 42.46
N ASP A 36 -12.54 -15.29 42.60
CA ASP A 36 -11.12 -15.55 42.75
C ASP A 36 -10.35 -14.96 41.55
N PRO A 37 -9.35 -14.07 41.76
CA PRO A 37 -8.54 -13.51 40.68
C PRO A 37 -7.87 -14.60 39.80
N ASP A 38 -7.69 -15.81 40.33
CA ASP A 38 -7.13 -16.95 39.60
C ASP A 38 -8.07 -17.50 38.51
N ASN A 39 -9.38 -17.32 38.60
CA ASN A 39 -10.33 -17.74 37.56
C ASN A 39 -10.28 -16.83 36.32
N HIS A 40 -10.07 -15.52 36.50
CA HIS A 40 -9.95 -14.58 35.39
C HIS A 40 -8.64 -14.73 34.60
N ALA A 41 -7.56 -15.18 35.25
CA ALA A 41 -6.30 -15.48 34.58
C ALA A 41 -6.39 -16.73 33.68
N ASN A 42 -7.11 -17.76 34.13
CA ASN A 42 -7.37 -18.97 33.35
C ASN A 42 -8.32 -18.71 32.17
N ASP A 43 -9.37 -17.90 32.36
CA ASP A 43 -10.27 -17.50 31.26
C ASP A 43 -9.56 -16.62 30.22
N ALA A 44 -8.69 -15.69 30.66
CA ALA A 44 -7.87 -14.87 29.76
C ALA A 44 -6.81 -15.68 29.00
N ALA A 45 -6.18 -16.67 29.65
CA ALA A 45 -5.26 -17.60 29.00
C ALA A 45 -5.97 -18.50 27.98
N GLN A 46 -7.16 -19.01 28.30
CA GLN A 46 -7.96 -19.83 27.40
C GLN A 46 -8.51 -19.02 26.21
N ALA A 47 -8.93 -17.77 26.44
CA ALA A 47 -9.31 -16.84 25.37
C ALA A 47 -8.11 -16.45 24.50
N ALA A 48 -6.94 -16.18 25.09
CA ALA A 48 -5.71 -15.92 24.34
C ALA A 48 -5.26 -17.13 23.51
N ARG A 49 -5.37 -18.35 24.05
CA ARG A 49 -5.14 -19.59 23.29
C ARG A 49 -6.08 -19.69 22.08
N GLN A 50 -7.37 -19.43 22.27
CA GLN A 50 -8.34 -19.45 21.17
C GLN A 50 -8.13 -18.33 20.15
N ALA A 51 -7.69 -17.15 20.57
CA ALA A 51 -7.33 -16.05 19.70
C ALA A 51 -6.07 -16.38 18.87
N ILE A 52 -5.01 -16.87 19.52
CA ILE A 52 -3.77 -17.30 18.85
C ILE A 52 -4.04 -18.42 17.84
N LEU A 53 -4.89 -19.40 18.19
CA LEU A 53 -5.28 -20.49 17.28
C LEU A 53 -6.12 -20.01 16.09
N ARG A 54 -6.89 -18.93 16.25
CA ARG A 54 -7.66 -18.27 15.18
C ARG A 54 -6.89 -17.20 14.43
N GLY A 55 -5.65 -16.91 14.85
CA GLY A 55 -4.84 -15.82 14.29
C GLY A 55 -5.28 -14.42 14.72
N GLU A 56 -6.14 -14.28 15.71
CA GLU A 56 -6.62 -13.00 16.29
C GLU A 56 -5.58 -12.42 17.29
N ASP A 57 -5.56 -11.10 17.52
CA ASP A 57 -4.63 -10.49 18.48
C ASP A 57 -5.12 -10.68 19.93
N PRO A 58 -4.45 -11.51 20.76
CA PRO A 58 -4.79 -11.62 22.18
C PRO A 58 -4.57 -10.29 22.94
N GLY A 59 -3.70 -9.41 22.43
CA GLY A 59 -3.41 -8.09 23.01
C GLY A 59 -4.60 -7.14 22.95
N ALA A 60 -5.31 -7.06 21.82
CA ALA A 60 -6.51 -6.24 21.64
C ALA A 60 -7.65 -6.62 22.60
N PHE A 61 -7.89 -7.92 22.81
CA PHE A 61 -8.93 -8.43 23.71
C PHE A 61 -8.61 -8.15 25.20
N VAL A 62 -7.35 -8.36 25.61
CA VAL A 62 -6.87 -8.04 26.97
C VAL A 62 -6.82 -6.52 27.19
N ALA A 63 -6.47 -5.73 26.18
CA ALA A 63 -6.50 -4.28 26.22
C ALA A 63 -7.94 -3.74 26.30
N GLN A 64 -8.90 -4.35 25.61
CA GLN A 64 -10.33 -4.01 25.69
C GLN A 64 -10.91 -4.35 27.06
N LEU A 65 -10.62 -5.54 27.62
CA LEU A 65 -11.01 -5.92 28.98
C LEU A 65 -10.36 -5.02 30.05
N ARG A 66 -9.10 -4.62 29.86
CA ARG A 66 -8.41 -3.65 30.74
C ARG A 66 -8.96 -2.23 30.56
N ALA A 67 -9.36 -1.84 29.35
CA ALA A 67 -9.98 -0.54 29.07
C ALA A 67 -11.38 -0.44 29.66
N GLU A 68 -12.18 -1.51 29.61
CA GLU A 68 -13.50 -1.62 30.24
C GLU A 68 -13.38 -1.66 31.78
N ALA A 69 -12.37 -2.35 32.33
CA ALA A 69 -12.05 -2.33 33.76
C ALA A 69 -11.49 -0.96 34.24
N ALA A 70 -10.75 -0.24 33.37
CA ALA A 70 -10.25 1.11 33.63
C ALA A 70 -11.36 2.17 33.52
N LEU A 71 -12.37 1.97 32.66
CA LEU A 71 -13.54 2.85 32.55
C LEU A 71 -14.45 2.77 33.78
N ALA A 72 -14.45 1.64 34.50
CA ALA A 72 -15.19 1.45 35.76
C ALA A 72 -14.51 2.07 37.00
N LYS A 73 -13.26 2.55 36.89
CA LYS A 73 -12.50 3.20 37.97
C LYS A 73 -11.95 4.54 37.51
N HIS A 74 -12.76 5.60 37.61
CA HIS A 74 -12.26 6.94 37.33
C HIS A 74 -11.11 7.36 38.27
N VAL A 75 -10.09 7.94 37.63
CA VAL A 75 -9.31 9.13 38.02
C VAL A 75 -8.79 9.14 39.47
N THR A 76 -7.53 8.71 39.64
CA THR A 76 -6.39 9.50 40.18
C THR A 76 -5.29 8.54 40.60
N ALA A 77 -4.20 8.48 39.84
CA ALA A 77 -2.83 8.21 40.28
C ALA A 77 -1.95 8.01 39.05
N ALA A 78 -1.61 9.11 38.38
CA ALA A 78 -0.48 9.12 37.46
C ALA A 78 0.79 9.01 38.31
N THR A 79 1.22 7.77 38.59
CA THR A 79 2.61 7.53 38.98
C THR A 79 3.44 7.78 37.73
N VAL A 80 3.95 9.01 37.64
CA VAL A 80 4.95 9.43 36.67
C VAL A 80 6.17 8.53 36.86
N VAL A 81 6.24 7.42 36.11
CA VAL A 81 7.52 6.81 35.78
C VAL A 81 8.20 7.83 34.87
N ARG A 82 9.09 8.61 35.48
CA ARG A 82 9.98 9.54 34.79
C ARG A 82 10.58 8.82 33.58
N PRO A 83 10.31 9.25 32.34
CA PRO A 83 11.16 8.85 31.24
C PRO A 83 12.53 9.50 31.51
N LEU A 84 13.59 8.72 31.40
CA LEU A 84 14.95 9.24 31.31
C LEU A 84 15.09 9.96 29.96
N THR A 85 14.46 11.12 29.81
CA THR A 85 14.68 12.04 28.68
C THR A 85 15.68 13.09 29.12
N SER A 86 16.86 13.06 28.50
CA SER A 86 17.41 14.16 27.71
C SER A 86 18.93 13.97 27.62
N ALA A 87 19.40 13.45 26.49
CA ALA A 87 20.77 13.70 26.06
C ALA A 87 20.68 14.53 24.76
N PRO A 88 21.42 15.66 24.66
CA PRO A 88 21.42 16.48 23.47
C PRO A 88 22.07 15.71 22.30
N ALA A 89 21.76 16.15 21.08
CA ALA A 89 22.32 15.66 19.84
C ALA A 89 23.87 15.74 19.84
N SER A 90 24.52 14.64 20.23
CA SER A 90 25.87 14.27 19.82
C SER A 90 25.94 12.75 19.79
N THR A 91 25.61 12.22 18.61
CA THR A 91 25.72 10.85 18.08
C THR A 91 26.56 9.86 18.90
N GLY A 92 25.87 9.03 19.69
CA GLY A 92 26.31 7.71 20.12
C GLY A 92 26.52 7.49 21.62
N THR A 93 26.39 6.25 22.07
CA THR A 93 26.64 5.86 23.48
C THR A 93 28.10 6.14 23.89
N ALA A 94 28.44 6.10 25.18
CA ALA A 94 29.83 6.29 25.61
C ALA A 94 30.74 5.19 25.06
N LEU A 95 30.24 3.96 24.94
CA LEU A 95 30.93 2.85 24.29
C LEU A 95 31.16 3.11 22.79
N GLU A 96 30.15 3.58 22.06
CA GLU A 96 30.27 3.93 20.64
C GLU A 96 31.27 5.07 20.41
N ARG A 97 31.19 6.14 21.22
CA ARG A 97 32.11 7.28 21.15
C ARG A 97 33.54 6.86 21.47
N LEU A 98 33.74 5.97 22.44
CA LEU A 98 35.05 5.38 22.72
C LEU A 98 35.54 4.54 21.54
N ALA A 99 34.68 3.69 20.95
CA ALA A 99 35.02 2.87 19.80
C ALA A 99 35.42 3.72 18.57
N ALA A 100 34.71 4.81 18.31
CA ALA A 100 35.03 5.77 17.24
C ALA A 100 36.38 6.46 17.48
N ARG A 101 36.64 6.91 18.71
CA ARG A 101 37.94 7.51 19.08
C ARG A 101 39.10 6.53 18.94
N LEU A 102 38.92 5.28 19.38
CA LEU A 102 39.95 4.25 19.26
C LEU A 102 40.24 3.84 17.81
N ARG A 103 39.23 3.92 16.92
CA ARG A 103 39.38 3.74 15.45
C ARG A 103 40.11 4.89 14.80
N ALA A 104 39.77 6.14 15.15
CA ALA A 104 40.46 7.34 14.64
C ALA A 104 41.93 7.38 15.07
N ALA A 105 42.26 6.83 16.24
CA ALA A 105 43.63 6.73 16.76
C ALA A 105 44.47 5.57 16.16
N ASN A 106 44.03 4.92 15.08
CA ASN A 106 44.71 3.76 14.50
C ASN A 106 45.89 4.18 13.59
N PRO A 107 47.16 3.84 13.90
CA PRO A 107 48.34 4.31 13.18
C PRO A 107 48.55 3.70 11.77
N SER A 108 47.76 2.73 11.34
CA SER A 108 47.95 1.99 10.08
C SER A 108 47.34 2.66 8.83
N ARG A 109 46.80 3.88 8.91
CA ARG A 109 46.17 4.58 7.76
C ARG A 109 46.82 5.89 7.29
N THR A 110 47.83 6.41 7.99
CA THR A 110 48.53 7.66 7.57
C THR A 110 49.98 7.39 7.21
N ALA A 111 50.22 6.99 5.96
CA ALA A 111 51.51 7.20 5.33
C ALA A 111 51.64 8.70 5.00
N GLY A 112 52.39 9.43 5.84
CA GLY A 112 52.80 10.80 5.58
C GLY A 112 52.14 11.84 6.48
N LYS A 113 52.96 12.46 7.34
CA LYS A 113 52.69 13.52 8.33
C LYS A 113 52.11 13.03 9.67
N VAL A 114 52.98 13.10 10.68
CA VAL A 114 52.75 12.85 12.10
C VAL A 114 51.57 13.68 12.60
N ALA A 115 50.37 13.08 12.65
CA ALA A 115 49.30 13.56 13.50
C ALA A 115 49.69 13.26 14.95
N LYS A 116 49.75 14.29 15.80
CA LYS A 116 49.95 14.13 17.25
C LYS A 116 48.97 13.09 17.77
N SER A 117 49.51 11.96 18.26
CA SER A 117 48.76 10.93 18.97
C SER A 117 47.88 11.59 20.04
N ALA A 118 46.60 11.21 20.11
CA ALA A 118 45.77 11.51 21.27
C ALA A 118 46.58 11.11 22.51
N THR A 119 46.97 12.10 23.33
CA THR A 119 47.74 11.84 24.55
C THR A 119 46.90 10.94 25.46
N GLU A 120 47.52 10.02 26.22
CA GLU A 120 46.83 9.09 27.13
C GLU A 120 45.87 9.79 28.11
N THR A 121 46.09 11.09 28.38
CA THR A 121 45.22 11.98 29.16
C THR A 121 43.86 12.27 28.52
N ASP A 122 43.73 12.16 27.19
CA ASP A 122 42.53 12.50 26.40
C ASP A 122 41.53 11.31 26.31
N LEU A 123 41.96 10.12 26.75
CA LEU A 123 41.15 8.88 26.78
C LEU A 123 40.57 8.57 28.17
N ALA A 124 41.08 9.16 29.25
CA ALA A 124 40.68 8.84 30.62
C ALA A 124 39.17 9.09 30.89
N ALA A 125 38.63 10.23 30.45
CA ALA A 125 37.21 10.54 30.60
C ALA A 125 36.29 9.64 29.73
N PRO A 126 36.57 9.44 28.43
CA PRO A 126 35.85 8.46 27.60
C PRO A 126 35.85 7.04 28.17
N LEU A 127 36.99 6.56 28.67
CA LEU A 127 37.10 5.23 29.28
C LEU A 127 36.23 5.08 30.52
N ARG A 128 36.18 6.10 31.39
CA ARG A 128 35.32 6.08 32.59
C ARG A 128 33.84 6.13 32.26
N LEU A 129 33.44 6.92 31.26
CA LEU A 129 32.05 6.96 30.79
C LEU A 129 31.62 5.61 30.19
N ALA A 130 32.48 5.01 29.37
CA ALA A 130 32.29 3.67 28.82
C ALA A 130 32.19 2.59 29.91
N LEU A 131 33.02 2.67 30.95
CA LEU A 131 32.94 1.76 32.10
C LEU A 131 31.62 1.90 32.83
N GLY A 132 31.18 3.14 33.10
CA GLY A 132 29.89 3.41 33.72
C GLY A 132 28.73 2.82 32.91
N GLU A 133 28.75 2.99 31.59
CA GLU A 133 27.76 2.41 30.69
C GLU A 133 27.78 0.87 30.70
N ALA A 134 28.96 0.24 30.61
CA ALA A 134 29.09 -1.22 30.66
C ALA A 134 28.51 -1.81 31.96
N ILE A 135 28.76 -1.15 33.11
CA ILE A 135 28.20 -1.54 34.42
C ILE A 135 26.67 -1.40 34.42
N LEU A 136 26.12 -0.32 33.88
CA LEU A 136 24.67 -0.12 33.80
C LEU A 136 24.00 -1.17 32.91
N LEU A 137 24.61 -1.51 31.77
CA LEU A 137 24.11 -2.55 30.87
C LEU A 137 24.11 -3.93 31.54
N GLN A 138 25.17 -4.26 32.28
CA GLN A 138 25.23 -5.50 33.05
C GLN A 138 24.19 -5.54 34.17
N ALA A 139 23.97 -4.43 34.88
CA ALA A 139 22.95 -4.33 35.91
C ALA A 139 21.54 -4.52 35.33
N GLY A 140 21.25 -3.91 34.17
CA GLY A 140 19.97 -4.08 33.48
C GLY A 140 19.71 -5.53 33.07
N LEU A 141 20.73 -6.24 32.55
CA LEU A 141 20.61 -7.66 32.21
C LEU A 141 20.35 -8.52 33.46
N ALA A 142 20.98 -8.19 34.59
CA ALA A 142 20.76 -8.88 35.86
C ALA A 142 19.35 -8.63 36.42
N GLU A 143 18.84 -7.40 36.34
CA GLU A 143 17.48 -7.04 36.75
C GLU A 143 16.42 -7.82 35.96
N ILE A 144 16.59 -7.90 34.63
CA ILE A 144 15.74 -8.74 33.77
C ILE A 144 15.81 -10.21 34.22
N GLY A 145 17.00 -10.69 34.57
CA GLY A 145 17.21 -12.04 35.07
C GLY A 145 16.49 -12.35 36.36
N GLU A 146 16.49 -11.43 37.32
CA GLU A 146 15.72 -11.55 38.56
C GLU A 146 14.22 -11.67 38.25
N ARG A 147 13.71 -10.76 37.42
CA ARG A 147 12.31 -10.72 37.02
C ARG A 147 11.87 -12.03 36.34
N VAL A 148 12.62 -12.48 35.34
CA VAL A 148 12.32 -13.71 34.61
C VAL A 148 12.41 -14.95 35.51
N ARG A 149 13.34 -15.01 36.48
CA ARG A 149 13.39 -16.10 37.47
C ARG A 149 12.18 -16.14 38.38
N THR A 150 11.60 -14.98 38.72
CA THR A 150 10.37 -14.92 39.51
C THR A 150 9.11 -15.28 38.72
N SER A 151 9.12 -15.10 37.40
CA SER A 151 7.97 -15.33 36.51
C SER A 151 7.55 -16.79 36.30
N ALA A 152 8.43 -17.74 36.65
CA ALA A 152 8.30 -19.17 36.34
C ALA A 152 8.12 -19.53 34.84
N ASN A 153 8.39 -18.61 33.89
CA ASN A 153 8.34 -18.91 32.46
C ASN A 153 9.66 -19.56 31.98
N PRO A 154 9.67 -20.85 31.59
CA PRO A 154 10.89 -21.56 31.23
C PRO A 154 11.53 -21.04 29.93
N SER A 155 10.69 -20.63 28.96
CA SER A 155 11.14 -20.09 27.68
C SER A 155 11.86 -18.75 27.86
N ALA A 156 11.31 -17.87 28.71
CA ALA A 156 11.95 -16.61 29.09
C ALA A 156 13.29 -16.85 29.78
N LEU A 157 13.32 -17.77 30.75
CA LEU A 157 14.52 -18.09 31.51
C LEU A 157 15.64 -18.63 30.62
N ALA A 158 15.32 -19.57 29.72
CA ALA A 158 16.28 -20.13 28.78
C ALA A 158 16.86 -19.06 27.84
N ARG A 159 16.01 -18.17 27.29
CA ARG A 159 16.46 -17.08 26.42
C ARG A 159 17.30 -16.05 27.16
N TRP A 160 16.94 -15.72 28.41
CA TRP A 160 17.76 -14.87 29.27
C TRP A 160 19.11 -15.52 29.59
N GLN A 161 19.14 -16.80 29.95
CA GLN A 161 20.39 -17.53 30.23
C GLN A 161 21.30 -17.56 29.00
N ALA A 162 20.74 -17.79 27.81
CA ALA A 162 21.50 -17.72 26.55
C ALA A 162 22.07 -16.30 26.32
N ALA A 163 21.28 -15.26 26.59
CA ALA A 163 21.73 -13.88 26.49
C ALA A 163 22.83 -13.53 27.52
N ASP A 164 22.72 -13.98 28.78
CA ASP A 164 23.76 -13.74 29.80
C ASP A 164 25.05 -14.55 29.53
N ALA A 165 24.92 -15.77 29.00
CA ALA A 165 26.06 -16.60 28.63
C ALA A 165 26.92 -15.96 27.52
N ASP A 166 26.28 -15.37 26.50
CA ASP A 166 27.01 -14.69 25.42
C ASP A 166 27.31 -13.22 25.78
N GLN A 167 26.28 -12.41 25.96
CA GLN A 167 26.40 -10.96 26.09
C GLN A 167 26.81 -10.53 27.49
N GLY A 168 26.29 -11.19 28.52
CA GLY A 168 26.73 -10.97 29.90
C GLY A 168 28.23 -11.25 30.06
N GLN A 169 28.74 -12.32 29.45
CA GLN A 169 30.18 -12.63 29.48
C GLN A 169 31.01 -11.57 28.75
N ARG A 170 30.54 -11.08 27.59
CA ARG A 170 31.20 -9.98 26.87
C ARG A 170 31.21 -8.68 27.65
N LEU A 171 30.11 -8.33 28.32
CA LEU A 171 30.04 -7.14 29.18
C LEU A 171 31.00 -7.24 30.37
N ARG A 172 31.04 -8.39 31.05
CA ARG A 172 32.02 -8.64 32.13
C ARG A 172 33.46 -8.54 31.65
N SER A 173 33.75 -9.04 30.44
CA SER A 173 35.06 -8.95 29.81
C SER A 173 35.41 -7.50 29.47
N LEU A 174 34.46 -6.76 28.90
CA LEU A 174 34.59 -5.35 28.55
C LEU A 174 34.81 -4.48 29.79
N GLU A 175 34.07 -4.71 30.87
CA GLU A 175 34.25 -4.04 32.16
C GLU A 175 35.67 -4.26 32.71
N SER A 176 36.14 -5.52 32.72
CA SER A 176 37.49 -5.88 33.18
C SER A 176 38.59 -5.18 32.37
N VAL A 177 38.46 -5.17 31.03
CA VAL A 177 39.42 -4.50 30.14
C VAL A 177 39.37 -2.98 30.30
N LEU A 178 38.18 -2.38 30.46
CA LEU A 178 38.03 -0.95 30.70
C LEU A 178 38.66 -0.52 32.03
N ARG A 179 38.47 -1.30 33.11
CA ARG A 179 39.12 -1.05 34.40
C ARG A 179 40.65 -1.11 34.28
N SER A 180 41.17 -2.09 33.56
CA SER A 180 42.60 -2.25 33.31
C SER A 180 43.16 -1.10 32.46
N ALA A 181 42.46 -0.69 31.41
CA ALA A 181 42.86 0.44 30.58
C ALA A 181 42.84 1.78 31.34
N ILE A 182 41.88 2.00 32.24
CA ILE A 182 41.86 3.19 33.11
C ILE A 182 43.07 3.18 34.05
N ALA A 183 43.43 2.02 34.62
CA ALA A 183 44.61 1.89 35.47
C ALA A 183 45.91 2.20 34.70
N ASP A 184 46.03 1.74 33.44
CA ASP A 184 47.16 2.06 32.57
C ASP A 184 47.28 3.58 32.34
N THR A 185 46.17 4.26 32.05
CA THR A 185 46.19 5.72 31.83
C THR A 185 46.52 6.53 33.09
N ALA A 186 46.33 5.96 34.29
CA ALA A 186 46.71 6.57 35.55
C ALA A 186 48.22 6.37 35.86
N ALA A 187 48.85 5.35 35.30
CA ALA A 187 50.26 5.03 35.46
C ALA A 187 51.11 5.77 34.39
N VAL A 188 51.23 7.10 34.51
CA VAL A 188 52.04 7.92 33.60
C VAL A 188 53.50 7.43 33.56
N GLY A 189 54.02 7.06 32.38
CA GLY A 189 55.48 7.09 32.14
C GLY A 189 56.16 5.99 31.31
N LYS A 190 55.47 5.05 30.65
CA LYS A 190 56.18 4.08 29.78
C LYS A 190 55.53 3.94 28.41
N SER A 191 56.22 4.55 27.44
CA SER A 191 56.00 4.42 25.99
C SER A 191 56.00 2.96 25.55
N GLY A 192 54.81 2.46 25.21
CA GLY A 192 54.58 1.19 24.54
C GLY A 192 53.08 0.96 24.49
N GLY A 193 52.48 0.99 23.30
CA GLY A 193 51.02 0.95 23.13
C GLY A 193 50.38 -0.13 24.00
N SER A 194 49.46 0.25 24.89
CA SER A 194 49.00 -0.67 25.93
C SER A 194 48.24 -1.85 25.31
N PRO A 195 48.54 -3.10 25.70
CA PRO A 195 47.83 -4.29 25.21
C PRO A 195 46.32 -4.23 25.52
N ASN A 196 45.94 -3.50 26.57
CA ASN A 196 44.55 -3.29 26.97
C ASN A 196 43.78 -2.42 25.97
N LEU A 197 44.41 -1.40 25.35
CA LEU A 197 43.77 -0.62 24.28
C LEU A 197 43.57 -1.44 23.00
N ALA A 198 44.47 -2.39 22.71
CA ALA A 198 44.30 -3.31 21.58
C ALA A 198 43.18 -4.33 21.85
N ALA A 199 43.10 -4.90 23.05
CA ALA A 199 42.00 -5.78 23.46
C ALA A 199 40.65 -5.06 23.43
N LEU A 200 40.61 -3.81 23.91
CA LEU A 200 39.42 -2.96 23.89
C LEU A 200 38.95 -2.65 22.47
N ARG A 201 39.88 -2.41 21.52
CA ARG A 201 39.52 -2.28 20.10
C ARG A 201 38.87 -3.55 19.54
N GLY A 202 39.38 -4.73 19.91
CA GLY A 202 38.79 -6.01 19.49
C GLY A 202 37.37 -6.18 20.03
N LEU A 203 37.14 -5.90 21.31
CA LEU A 203 35.82 -6.01 21.95
C LEU A 203 34.81 -4.99 21.42
N LEU A 204 35.26 -3.77 21.09
CA LEU A 204 34.40 -2.69 20.58
C LEU A 204 34.25 -2.69 19.05
N GLN A 205 34.87 -3.64 18.34
CA GLN A 205 34.84 -3.67 16.88
C GLN A 205 33.40 -3.74 16.32
N LYS A 206 32.48 -4.39 17.05
CA LYS A 206 31.08 -4.58 16.67
C LYS A 206 30.10 -3.56 17.26
N VAL A 207 30.47 -2.88 18.34
CA VAL A 207 29.68 -1.78 18.95
C VAL A 207 29.55 -0.58 18.00
N ALA A 208 30.37 -0.57 16.96
CA ALA A 208 30.71 0.58 16.15
C ALA A 208 30.11 0.58 14.73
N ALA A 209 29.33 -0.45 14.36
CA ALA A 209 28.63 -0.42 13.08
C ALA A 209 27.67 0.77 13.13
N GLU A 210 27.97 1.83 12.39
CA GLU A 210 26.99 2.89 12.17
C GLU A 210 25.72 2.20 11.68
N PRO A 211 24.55 2.50 12.27
CA PRO A 211 23.31 2.03 11.68
C PRO A 211 23.25 2.64 10.30
N THR A 212 23.62 1.86 9.28
CA THR A 212 23.42 2.22 7.89
C THR A 212 21.92 2.50 7.78
N ALA A 213 21.56 3.75 7.48
CA ALA A 213 20.18 4.13 7.28
C ALA A 213 19.55 3.10 6.33
N ARG A 214 18.45 2.50 6.77
CA ARG A 214 17.79 1.44 6.03
C ARG A 214 17.28 2.04 4.73
N VAL A 215 17.84 1.61 3.61
CA VAL A 215 17.30 1.95 2.29
C VAL A 215 16.04 1.10 2.12
N LEU A 216 14.90 1.78 1.95
CA LEU A 216 13.67 1.12 1.54
C LEU A 216 13.72 0.86 0.02
N GLY A 217 13.16 -0.27 -0.42
CA GLY A 217 13.21 -0.76 -1.79
C GLY A 217 14.48 -1.53 -2.16
N VAL A 218 14.33 -2.60 -2.95
CA VAL A 218 15.44 -3.33 -3.58
C VAL A 218 15.73 -2.73 -4.96
N ARG A 219 16.71 -1.83 -5.07
CA ARG A 219 17.44 -1.30 -6.27
C ARG A 219 16.69 -0.97 -7.58
N SER A 220 15.42 -1.30 -7.78
CA SER A 220 14.62 -0.98 -8.96
C SER A 220 13.82 0.29 -8.72
N LEU A 221 13.76 1.16 -9.73
CA LEU A 221 12.95 2.38 -9.66
C LEU A 221 11.45 2.02 -9.64
N PRO A 222 10.65 2.66 -8.77
CA PRO A 222 9.20 2.48 -8.68
C PRO A 222 8.47 2.56 -10.03
N VAL A 223 8.76 3.63 -10.79
CA VAL A 223 8.13 3.90 -12.08
C VAL A 223 8.95 3.24 -13.18
N ALA A 224 8.51 2.07 -13.61
CA ALA A 224 9.12 1.34 -14.70
C ALA A 224 8.05 0.66 -15.55
N PRO A 225 8.10 0.79 -16.89
CA PRO A 225 7.16 0.09 -17.72
C PRO A 225 7.51 -1.41 -17.75
N PRO A 226 6.55 -2.33 -17.52
CA PRO A 226 6.85 -3.75 -17.56
C PRO A 226 7.20 -4.19 -18.98
N ASP A 227 8.16 -5.09 -19.12
CA ASP A 227 8.61 -5.60 -20.42
C ASP A 227 7.81 -6.85 -20.81
N PHE A 228 6.51 -6.64 -21.06
CA PHE A 228 5.63 -7.72 -21.51
C PHE A 228 5.79 -7.98 -23.00
N ALA A 229 6.02 -9.24 -23.34
CA ALA A 229 6.03 -9.68 -24.73
C ALA A 229 4.60 -9.61 -25.31
N PRO A 230 4.45 -9.29 -26.62
CA PRO A 230 3.16 -9.41 -27.30
C PRO A 230 2.58 -10.82 -27.15
N ARG A 231 1.30 -10.91 -26.80
CA ARG A 231 0.61 -12.18 -26.59
C ARG A 231 -0.09 -12.67 -27.87
N PRO A 232 0.02 -13.97 -28.21
CA PRO A 232 -0.75 -14.56 -29.30
C PRO A 232 -2.24 -14.61 -28.94
N LEU A 233 -3.11 -14.63 -29.95
CA LEU A 233 -4.55 -14.77 -29.70
C LEU A 233 -4.87 -16.10 -29.02
N PRO A 234 -5.87 -16.13 -28.11
CA PRO A 234 -6.30 -17.36 -27.46
C PRO A 234 -6.93 -18.32 -28.45
N ILE A 235 -6.81 -19.62 -28.18
CA ILE A 235 -7.43 -20.68 -28.98
C ILE A 235 -8.95 -20.59 -28.85
N THR A 236 -9.65 -20.50 -29.98
CA THR A 236 -11.10 -20.47 -30.02
C THR A 236 -11.69 -21.88 -30.09
N THR A 237 -12.85 -22.08 -29.48
CA THR A 237 -13.63 -23.32 -29.54
C THR A 237 -14.68 -23.26 -30.66
N ALA A 238 -15.06 -24.42 -31.17
CA ALA A 238 -16.10 -24.55 -32.19
C ALA A 238 -17.53 -24.48 -31.62
N THR A 239 -17.67 -24.45 -30.29
CA THR A 239 -18.97 -24.40 -29.62
C THR A 239 -19.59 -23.02 -29.79
N ALA A 240 -20.82 -22.98 -30.31
CA ALA A 240 -21.56 -21.74 -30.43
C ALA A 240 -21.96 -21.21 -29.03
N PRO A 241 -21.74 -19.93 -28.73
CA PRO A 241 -22.19 -19.32 -27.48
C PRO A 241 -23.73 -19.26 -27.42
N SER A 242 -24.29 -19.08 -26.22
CA SER A 242 -25.73 -19.11 -25.97
C SER A 242 -26.55 -18.18 -26.86
N PHE A 243 -26.07 -16.97 -27.12
CA PHE A 243 -26.74 -16.00 -28.00
C PHE A 243 -26.72 -16.38 -29.48
N ALA A 244 -25.85 -17.30 -29.89
CA ALA A 244 -25.75 -17.80 -31.26
C ALA A 244 -26.31 -19.23 -31.41
N SER A 245 -26.78 -19.83 -30.32
CA SER A 245 -27.30 -21.19 -30.28
C SER A 245 -28.83 -21.19 -30.28
N THR A 246 -29.44 -21.95 -31.20
CA THR A 246 -30.90 -22.14 -31.27
C THR A 246 -31.44 -23.11 -30.23
N SER A 247 -30.57 -23.82 -29.52
CA SER A 247 -30.91 -24.79 -28.47
C SER A 247 -30.42 -24.36 -27.07
N ALA A 248 -29.98 -23.10 -26.92
CA ALA A 248 -29.56 -22.58 -25.63
C ALA A 248 -30.73 -22.63 -24.63
N ALA A 249 -30.52 -23.35 -23.52
CA ALA A 249 -31.49 -23.37 -22.44
C ALA A 249 -31.70 -21.95 -21.87
N PRO A 250 -32.90 -21.65 -21.33
CA PRO A 250 -33.09 -20.49 -20.48
C PRO A 250 -32.06 -20.43 -19.34
N GLY A 251 -31.81 -19.25 -18.80
CA GLY A 251 -30.88 -19.08 -17.67
C GLY A 251 -31.22 -19.97 -16.47
N SER A 252 -30.18 -20.39 -15.76
CA SER A 252 -30.23 -21.23 -14.57
C SER A 252 -29.97 -20.42 -13.29
N ALA A 253 -30.11 -21.05 -12.11
CA ALA A 253 -29.76 -20.40 -10.84
C ALA A 253 -28.27 -20.01 -10.76
N LEU A 254 -27.39 -20.76 -11.43
CA LEU A 254 -25.96 -20.43 -11.50
C LEU A 254 -25.70 -19.15 -12.31
N ASP A 255 -26.59 -18.83 -13.25
CA ASP A 255 -26.50 -17.65 -14.10
C ASP A 255 -27.01 -16.38 -13.40
N LEU A 256 -27.48 -16.52 -12.15
CA LEU A 256 -27.89 -15.44 -11.24
C LEU A 256 -27.02 -15.39 -9.98
N ALA A 257 -26.11 -16.36 -9.83
CA ALA A 257 -25.26 -16.46 -8.64
C ALA A 257 -24.12 -15.44 -8.75
N ALA A 258 -23.94 -14.67 -7.67
CA ALA A 258 -22.78 -13.80 -7.55
C ALA A 258 -21.49 -14.62 -7.50
N SER A 259 -20.45 -14.08 -8.12
CA SER A 259 -19.06 -14.53 -8.04
C SER A 259 -18.18 -13.44 -7.42
N ALA A 260 -16.90 -13.71 -7.18
CA ALA A 260 -15.98 -12.75 -6.55
C ALA A 260 -15.97 -11.38 -7.26
N ASP A 261 -15.99 -11.36 -8.60
CA ASP A 261 -15.96 -10.12 -9.38
C ASP A 261 -17.36 -9.53 -9.62
N THR A 262 -18.43 -10.25 -9.30
CA THR A 262 -19.83 -9.81 -9.51
C THR A 262 -20.59 -9.67 -8.19
N GLU A 263 -19.88 -9.40 -7.10
CA GLU A 263 -20.45 -9.17 -5.78
C GLU A 263 -21.60 -8.14 -5.83
N LEU A 264 -22.76 -8.52 -5.29
CA LEU A 264 -23.94 -7.65 -5.19
C LEU A 264 -23.81 -6.70 -3.99
N SER A 265 -22.85 -5.78 -4.08
CA SER A 265 -22.61 -4.78 -3.04
C SER A 265 -23.80 -3.80 -2.91
N PRO A 266 -23.95 -3.10 -1.77
CA PRO A 266 -25.02 -2.11 -1.61
C PRO A 266 -25.05 -1.05 -2.72
N ALA A 267 -23.88 -0.65 -3.23
CA ALA A 267 -23.78 0.30 -4.34
C ALA A 267 -24.33 -0.28 -5.65
N ILE A 268 -24.10 -1.57 -5.92
CA ILE A 268 -24.63 -2.26 -7.10
C ILE A 268 -26.15 -2.37 -7.02
N LEU A 269 -26.70 -2.75 -5.86
CA LEU A 269 -28.15 -2.87 -5.66
C LEU A 269 -28.84 -1.51 -5.83
N GLU A 270 -28.26 -0.45 -5.26
CA GLU A 270 -28.79 0.91 -5.41
C GLU A 270 -28.70 1.40 -6.85
N GLN A 271 -27.60 1.13 -7.55
CA GLN A 271 -27.46 1.50 -8.96
C GLN A 271 -28.47 0.74 -9.84
N ALA A 272 -28.69 -0.55 -9.61
CA ALA A 272 -29.71 -1.32 -10.33
C ALA A 272 -31.12 -0.74 -10.12
N ARG A 273 -31.43 -0.30 -8.89
CA ARG A 273 -32.69 0.38 -8.55
C ARG A 273 -32.84 1.72 -9.27
N VAL A 274 -31.78 2.53 -9.32
CA VAL A 274 -31.75 3.81 -10.08
C VAL A 274 -31.99 3.59 -11.57
N LEU A 275 -31.51 2.47 -12.11
CA LEU A 275 -31.69 2.06 -13.50
C LEU A 275 -33.02 1.33 -13.73
N GLU A 276 -33.91 1.34 -12.74
CA GLU A 276 -35.27 0.78 -12.76
C GLU A 276 -35.30 -0.74 -13.02
N PHE A 277 -34.18 -1.43 -12.80
CA PHE A 277 -34.01 -2.85 -13.14
C PHE A 277 -34.28 -3.16 -14.62
N GLU A 278 -34.16 -2.17 -15.52
CA GLU A 278 -34.45 -2.33 -16.94
C GLU A 278 -33.17 -2.63 -17.74
N PRO A 279 -33.15 -3.66 -18.60
CA PRO A 279 -31.91 -4.13 -19.23
C PRO A 279 -31.35 -3.12 -20.23
N VAL A 280 -32.21 -2.31 -20.85
CA VAL A 280 -31.80 -1.22 -21.76
C VAL A 280 -31.05 -0.14 -20.98
N HIS A 281 -31.62 0.34 -19.86
CA HIS A 281 -31.00 1.34 -19.00
C HIS A 281 -29.68 0.83 -18.41
N ILE A 282 -29.66 -0.44 -17.97
CA ILE A 282 -28.47 -1.07 -17.42
C ILE A 282 -27.33 -1.12 -18.44
N HIS A 283 -27.58 -1.67 -19.62
CA HIS A 283 -26.55 -1.73 -20.66
C HIS A 283 -26.10 -0.34 -21.11
N ASP A 284 -27.05 0.60 -21.30
CA ASP A 284 -26.72 1.94 -21.74
C ASP A 284 -25.94 2.74 -20.70
N PHE A 285 -26.21 2.54 -19.41
CA PHE A 285 -25.42 3.11 -18.32
C PHE A 285 -23.95 2.66 -18.40
N VAL A 286 -23.69 1.35 -18.47
CA VAL A 286 -22.31 0.84 -18.54
C VAL A 286 -21.63 1.31 -19.84
N ARG A 287 -22.36 1.35 -20.95
CA ARG A 287 -21.82 1.79 -22.25
C ARG A 287 -21.61 3.31 -22.35
N SER A 288 -22.39 4.14 -21.65
CA SER A 288 -22.32 5.61 -21.81
C SER A 288 -21.63 6.35 -20.66
N GLN A 289 -21.60 5.77 -19.45
CA GLN A 289 -21.09 6.44 -18.24
C GLN A 289 -19.79 5.84 -17.72
N ILE A 290 -19.46 4.58 -18.06
CA ILE A 290 -18.25 3.91 -17.58
C ILE A 290 -17.17 3.99 -18.65
N ARG A 291 -15.99 4.51 -18.32
CA ARG A 291 -14.86 4.64 -19.25
C ARG A 291 -14.16 3.29 -19.46
N THR A 292 -13.65 3.10 -20.67
CA THR A 292 -12.83 1.95 -21.03
C THR A 292 -11.38 2.26 -20.74
N GLU A 293 -10.79 1.43 -19.90
CA GLU A 293 -9.37 1.41 -19.59
C GLU A 293 -8.70 0.20 -20.26
N TRP A 294 -7.41 0.28 -20.54
CA TRP A 294 -6.71 -0.68 -21.38
C TRP A 294 -5.66 -1.47 -20.59
N TYR A 295 -6.02 -2.69 -20.23
CA TYR A 295 -5.19 -3.68 -19.54
C TYR A 295 -5.83 -5.07 -19.70
N ALA A 296 -5.03 -6.13 -19.62
CA ALA A 296 -5.53 -7.49 -19.67
C ALA A 296 -5.90 -8.04 -18.28
N GLY A 297 -7.03 -8.75 -18.20
CA GLY A 297 -7.54 -9.40 -16.99
C GLY A 297 -8.28 -8.45 -16.04
N ALA A 298 -9.12 -9.01 -15.17
CA ALA A 298 -9.89 -8.22 -14.21
C ALA A 298 -8.99 -7.66 -13.10
N GLN A 299 -9.08 -6.35 -12.89
CA GLN A 299 -8.33 -5.63 -11.85
C GLN A 299 -9.28 -5.06 -10.80
N LYS A 300 -10.49 -4.64 -11.19
CA LYS A 300 -11.43 -3.86 -10.35
C LYS A 300 -12.63 -4.68 -9.88
N GLY A 301 -13.14 -5.59 -10.70
CA GLY A 301 -14.44 -6.23 -10.49
C GLY A 301 -15.60 -5.21 -10.54
N ALA A 302 -16.83 -5.65 -10.28
CA ALA A 302 -18.04 -4.84 -10.45
C ALA A 302 -18.07 -3.57 -9.58
N THR A 303 -17.81 -3.72 -8.28
CA THR A 303 -17.98 -2.63 -7.30
C THR A 303 -17.01 -1.48 -7.55
N GLU A 304 -15.72 -1.77 -7.74
CA GLU A 304 -14.73 -0.70 -7.98
C GLU A 304 -14.87 -0.09 -9.38
N THR A 305 -15.35 -0.85 -10.37
CA THR A 305 -15.66 -0.30 -11.70
C THR A 305 -16.79 0.72 -11.63
N LEU A 306 -17.86 0.42 -10.88
CA LEU A 306 -18.94 1.38 -10.64
C LEU A 306 -18.42 2.63 -9.92
N ARG A 307 -17.62 2.43 -8.86
CA ARG A 307 -17.13 3.51 -8.00
C ARG A 307 -16.13 4.45 -8.69
N SER A 308 -15.22 3.89 -9.48
CA SER A 308 -14.20 4.67 -10.22
C SER A 308 -14.73 5.29 -11.52
N GLY A 309 -15.86 4.77 -12.04
CA GLY A 309 -16.42 5.17 -13.33
C GLY A 309 -15.57 4.71 -14.51
N GLY A 310 -14.76 3.65 -14.35
CA GLY A 310 -13.93 3.11 -15.43
C GLY A 310 -13.35 1.73 -15.13
N GLY A 311 -13.12 0.95 -16.18
CA GLY A 311 -12.49 -0.37 -16.14
C GLY A 311 -12.29 -0.96 -17.54
N ASN A 312 -11.56 -2.06 -17.67
CA ASN A 312 -11.41 -2.77 -18.93
C ASN A 312 -12.67 -3.55 -19.32
N ASP A 313 -12.54 -4.40 -20.32
CA ASP A 313 -13.62 -5.26 -20.82
C ASP A 313 -14.10 -6.28 -19.79
N ALA A 314 -13.19 -6.96 -19.09
CA ALA A 314 -13.52 -7.89 -18.00
C ALA A 314 -14.26 -7.19 -16.87
N ASP A 315 -13.74 -6.05 -16.40
CA ASP A 315 -14.28 -5.27 -15.29
C ASP A 315 -15.65 -4.65 -15.62
N GLN A 316 -15.84 -4.16 -16.85
CA GLN A 316 -17.14 -3.69 -17.31
C GLN A 316 -18.15 -4.83 -17.53
N ALA A 317 -17.69 -6.00 -17.99
CA ALA A 317 -18.53 -7.20 -18.06
C ALA A 317 -18.97 -7.64 -16.65
N SER A 318 -18.07 -7.60 -15.67
CA SER A 318 -18.39 -7.86 -14.26
C SER A 318 -19.44 -6.91 -13.71
N LEU A 319 -19.29 -5.60 -13.94
CA LEU A 319 -20.29 -4.60 -13.55
C LEU A 319 -21.65 -4.85 -14.22
N LEU A 320 -21.66 -5.10 -15.53
CA LEU A 320 -22.89 -5.36 -16.27
C LEU A 320 -23.60 -6.62 -15.74
N ILE A 321 -22.86 -7.70 -15.51
CA ILE A 321 -23.41 -8.95 -14.95
C ILE A 321 -23.98 -8.71 -13.56
N ALA A 322 -23.27 -8.00 -12.67
CA ALA A 322 -23.73 -7.72 -11.31
C ALA A 322 -25.04 -6.90 -11.29
N LEU A 323 -25.16 -5.89 -12.17
CA LEU A 323 -26.39 -5.09 -12.31
C LEU A 323 -27.57 -5.93 -12.86
N LEU A 324 -27.29 -6.83 -13.81
CA LEU A 324 -28.30 -7.74 -14.36
C LEU A 324 -28.74 -8.77 -13.32
N HIS A 325 -27.81 -9.34 -12.54
CA HIS A 325 -28.10 -10.25 -11.44
C HIS A 325 -28.94 -9.58 -10.34
N ALA A 326 -28.59 -8.34 -9.96
CA ALA A 326 -29.40 -7.52 -9.06
C ALA A 326 -30.83 -7.28 -9.58
N SER A 327 -31.02 -7.37 -10.90
CA SER A 327 -32.29 -7.25 -11.61
C SER A 327 -32.94 -8.60 -11.93
N SER A 328 -32.44 -9.70 -11.35
CA SER A 328 -32.90 -11.08 -11.61
C SER A 328 -32.83 -11.51 -13.08
N MET A 329 -31.84 -11.01 -13.82
CA MET A 329 -31.59 -11.34 -15.23
C MET A 329 -30.37 -12.23 -15.36
N PRO A 330 -30.52 -13.46 -15.87
CA PRO A 330 -29.40 -14.37 -16.05
C PRO A 330 -28.35 -13.81 -17.01
N ALA A 331 -27.08 -13.86 -16.63
CA ALA A 331 -25.98 -13.34 -17.43
C ALA A 331 -24.69 -14.14 -17.23
N ARG A 332 -23.88 -14.24 -18.29
CA ARG A 332 -22.62 -14.99 -18.33
C ARG A 332 -21.52 -14.17 -18.99
N TYR A 333 -20.28 -14.42 -18.58
CA TYR A 333 -19.10 -13.98 -19.32
C TYR A 333 -18.96 -14.77 -20.61
N VAL A 334 -18.52 -14.10 -21.66
CA VAL A 334 -18.06 -14.70 -22.91
C VAL A 334 -16.70 -14.10 -23.22
N LYS A 335 -15.66 -14.92 -23.28
CA LYS A 335 -14.36 -14.53 -23.84
C LYS A 335 -14.34 -14.91 -25.30
N GLY A 336 -13.96 -14.00 -26.18
CA GLY A 336 -13.86 -14.23 -27.61
C GLY A 336 -12.76 -13.41 -28.27
N VAL A 337 -12.64 -13.55 -29.59
CA VAL A 337 -11.78 -12.71 -30.42
C VAL A 337 -12.68 -11.81 -31.26
N ILE A 338 -12.54 -10.49 -31.11
CA ILE A 338 -13.32 -9.50 -31.84
C ILE A 338 -12.40 -8.75 -32.81
N GLU A 339 -12.84 -8.62 -34.05
CA GLU A 339 -12.18 -7.80 -35.06
C GLU A 339 -12.73 -6.36 -34.98
N LEU A 340 -11.83 -5.41 -34.71
CA LEU A 340 -12.09 -3.98 -34.65
C LEU A 340 -11.24 -3.25 -35.68
N ASN A 341 -11.85 -2.33 -36.41
CA ASN A 341 -11.13 -1.53 -37.41
C ASN A 341 -10.40 -0.34 -36.75
N LEU A 342 -9.50 0.29 -37.50
CA LEU A 342 -8.72 1.43 -36.99
C LEU A 342 -9.60 2.65 -36.63
N SER A 343 -10.72 2.86 -37.32
CA SER A 343 -11.64 3.96 -37.02
C SER A 343 -12.40 3.76 -35.71
N GLN A 344 -12.55 2.53 -35.23
CA GLN A 344 -13.04 2.22 -33.89
C GLN A 344 -11.92 2.38 -32.84
N LEU A 345 -10.75 1.75 -33.06
CA LEU A 345 -9.67 1.71 -32.07
C LEU A 345 -8.99 3.06 -31.85
N GLY A 346 -8.77 3.83 -32.92
CA GLY A 346 -8.02 5.08 -32.86
C GLY A 346 -8.59 6.09 -31.86
N PRO A 347 -9.88 6.47 -31.95
CA PRO A 347 -10.52 7.37 -30.99
C PRO A 347 -10.59 6.80 -29.56
N MET A 348 -10.73 5.48 -29.39
CA MET A 348 -10.74 4.86 -28.07
C MET A 348 -9.36 4.95 -27.37
N LEU A 349 -8.27 4.88 -28.14
CA LEU A 349 -6.90 4.96 -27.64
C LEU A 349 -6.32 6.38 -27.69
N GLY A 350 -6.91 7.29 -28.48
CA GLY A 350 -6.31 8.59 -28.77
C GLY A 350 -5.09 8.51 -29.71
N LEU A 351 -5.05 7.48 -30.57
CA LEU A 351 -3.93 7.19 -31.46
C LEU A 351 -4.40 7.11 -32.92
N THR A 352 -3.56 7.49 -33.86
CA THR A 352 -3.92 7.60 -35.29
C THR A 352 -3.29 6.53 -36.17
N SER A 353 -2.11 6.02 -35.82
CA SER A 353 -1.39 5.03 -36.63
C SER A 353 -1.65 3.60 -36.14
N ALA A 354 -1.68 2.64 -37.06
CA ALA A 354 -1.80 1.22 -36.71
C ALA A 354 -0.63 0.72 -35.86
N ALA A 355 0.58 1.27 -36.05
CA ALA A 355 1.77 0.89 -35.30
C ALA A 355 1.65 1.31 -33.82
N ASP A 356 1.22 2.55 -33.56
CA ASP A 356 1.03 3.05 -32.19
C ASP A 356 -0.12 2.32 -31.48
N ILE A 357 -1.21 2.01 -32.20
CA ILE A 357 -2.32 1.18 -31.68
C ILE A 357 -1.81 -0.21 -31.29
N GLY A 358 -1.01 -0.86 -32.15
CA GLY A 358 -0.40 -2.15 -31.83
C GLY A 358 0.52 -2.08 -30.61
N ARG A 359 1.34 -1.02 -30.48
CA ARG A 359 2.19 -0.77 -29.32
C ARG A 359 1.36 -0.61 -28.03
N ALA A 360 0.22 0.08 -28.11
CA ALA A 360 -0.69 0.26 -26.99
C ALA A 360 -1.36 -1.04 -26.52
N LEU A 361 -1.84 -1.85 -27.45
CA LEU A 361 -2.44 -3.16 -27.13
C LEU A 361 -1.40 -4.09 -26.49
N ALA A 362 -0.18 -4.14 -27.03
CA ALA A 362 0.92 -4.92 -26.47
C ALA A 362 1.32 -4.42 -25.07
N ALA A 363 1.46 -3.10 -24.89
CA ALA A 363 1.77 -2.51 -23.59
C ALA A 363 0.68 -2.77 -22.53
N ALA A 364 -0.58 -2.84 -22.95
CA ALA A 364 -1.72 -3.18 -22.10
C ALA A 364 -1.76 -4.69 -21.76
N GLY A 365 -0.91 -5.49 -22.40
CA GLY A 365 -0.89 -6.94 -22.22
C GLY A 365 -2.03 -7.67 -22.94
N ILE A 366 -2.75 -6.99 -23.83
CA ILE A 366 -3.92 -7.51 -24.55
C ILE A 366 -3.44 -8.31 -25.76
N ALA A 367 -3.88 -9.56 -25.86
CA ALA A 367 -3.58 -10.38 -27.04
C ALA A 367 -4.24 -9.79 -28.28
N ALA A 368 -3.42 -9.46 -29.29
CA ALA A 368 -3.89 -8.81 -30.51
C ALA A 368 -3.08 -9.20 -31.74
N GLU A 369 -3.75 -9.36 -32.87
CA GLU A 369 -3.13 -9.62 -34.18
C GLU A 369 -3.61 -8.61 -35.24
N PRO A 370 -2.71 -8.08 -36.08
CA PRO A 370 -3.09 -7.14 -37.12
C PRO A 370 -3.89 -7.83 -38.23
N VAL A 371 -4.95 -7.16 -38.71
CA VAL A 371 -5.71 -7.58 -39.88
C VAL A 371 -5.17 -6.86 -41.10
N VAL A 372 -4.47 -7.59 -41.96
CA VAL A 372 -3.89 -7.05 -43.20
C VAL A 372 -4.86 -7.22 -44.36
N GLN A 373 -5.22 -6.12 -45.00
CA GLN A 373 -6.07 -6.10 -46.19
C GLN A 373 -5.46 -5.13 -47.22
N GLY A 374 -5.26 -5.61 -48.46
CA GLY A 374 -4.66 -4.78 -49.51
C GLY A 374 -3.22 -4.31 -49.22
N GLY A 375 -2.47 -5.04 -48.39
CA GLY A 375 -1.10 -4.71 -48.01
C GLY A 375 -0.96 -3.72 -46.83
N ALA A 376 -2.06 -3.24 -46.26
CA ALA A 376 -2.07 -2.35 -45.09
C ALA A 376 -2.83 -2.99 -43.91
N ILE A 377 -2.47 -2.58 -42.68
CA ILE A 377 -3.22 -2.97 -41.48
C ILE A 377 -4.52 -2.14 -41.45
N ASN A 378 -5.68 -2.79 -41.48
CA ASN A 378 -6.99 -2.15 -41.46
C ASN A 378 -7.71 -2.25 -40.10
N GLY A 379 -7.15 -3.04 -39.19
CA GLY A 379 -7.70 -3.27 -37.86
C GLY A 379 -6.91 -4.29 -37.08
N PHE A 380 -7.43 -4.68 -35.93
CA PHE A 380 -6.87 -5.70 -35.07
C PHE A 380 -7.95 -6.70 -34.67
N ARG A 381 -7.57 -7.97 -34.62
CA ARG A 381 -8.28 -8.99 -33.85
C ARG A 381 -7.77 -8.91 -32.43
N VAL A 382 -8.64 -8.70 -31.47
CA VAL A 382 -8.29 -8.54 -30.06
C VAL A 382 -9.02 -9.59 -29.24
N GLU A 383 -8.35 -10.16 -28.23
CA GLU A 383 -9.08 -10.87 -27.17
C GLU A 383 -10.02 -9.89 -26.48
N HIS A 384 -11.24 -10.33 -26.17
CA HIS A 384 -12.23 -9.49 -25.52
C HIS A 384 -13.19 -10.30 -24.66
N ILE A 385 -13.50 -9.79 -23.48
CA ILE A 385 -14.52 -10.33 -22.57
C ILE A 385 -15.77 -9.46 -22.63
N PHE A 386 -16.92 -10.10 -22.86
CA PHE A 386 -18.22 -9.45 -22.95
C PHE A 386 -19.30 -10.33 -22.30
N VAL A 387 -20.56 -9.91 -22.38
CA VAL A 387 -21.67 -10.56 -21.66
C VAL A 387 -22.65 -11.22 -22.63
N SER A 388 -23.10 -12.43 -22.31
CA SER A 388 -24.35 -12.98 -22.84
C SER A 388 -25.43 -12.83 -21.78
N ALA A 389 -26.51 -12.11 -22.08
CA ALA A 389 -27.58 -11.80 -21.13
C ALA A 389 -28.94 -12.33 -21.60
N TYR A 390 -29.66 -13.03 -20.73
CA TYR A 390 -30.99 -13.56 -21.01
C TYR A 390 -32.08 -12.57 -20.60
N VAL A 391 -32.55 -11.76 -21.55
CA VAL A 391 -33.37 -10.56 -21.30
C VAL A 391 -34.66 -10.55 -22.12
N PRO A 392 -35.72 -9.83 -21.70
CA PRO A 392 -36.96 -9.69 -22.45
C PRO A 392 -36.78 -8.86 -23.74
N TYR A 393 -36.24 -9.49 -24.77
CA TYR A 393 -35.86 -8.83 -26.03
C TYR A 393 -37.05 -8.54 -26.96
N GLY A 394 -38.04 -9.43 -27.03
CA GLY A 394 -39.22 -9.29 -27.89
C GLY A 394 -40.21 -8.21 -27.44
N ASN A 395 -40.27 -7.92 -26.13
CA ASN A 395 -41.32 -7.09 -25.52
C ASN A 395 -41.30 -5.62 -26.00
N TYR A 396 -40.14 -5.11 -26.43
CA TYR A 396 -39.98 -3.70 -26.85
C TYR A 396 -39.81 -3.57 -28.38
N ARG A 397 -39.89 -4.68 -29.13
CA ARG A 397 -39.73 -4.73 -30.59
C ARG A 397 -41.03 -5.04 -31.35
N GLY A 398 -42.19 -4.93 -30.69
CA GLY A 398 -43.50 -5.06 -31.31
C GLY A 398 -43.98 -6.51 -31.56
N SER A 399 -43.27 -7.52 -31.03
CA SER A 399 -43.79 -8.90 -30.96
C SER A 399 -44.64 -9.09 -29.70
N HIS A 400 -45.71 -9.88 -29.79
CA HIS A 400 -46.70 -10.04 -28.72
C HIS A 400 -46.07 -10.53 -27.41
N VAL A 401 -46.58 -10.02 -26.29
CA VAL A 401 -46.10 -10.30 -24.93
C VAL A 401 -46.57 -11.68 -24.49
N ASP A 402 -45.72 -12.69 -24.71
CA ASP A 402 -45.74 -13.95 -24.00
C ASP A 402 -44.36 -14.21 -23.37
N ALA A 403 -44.29 -15.17 -22.44
CA ALA A 403 -43.03 -15.56 -21.80
C ALA A 403 -41.95 -16.08 -22.79
N GLY A 404 -42.30 -16.21 -24.09
CA GLY A 404 -41.41 -16.55 -25.21
C GLY A 404 -40.59 -15.38 -25.78
N GLY A 405 -40.75 -14.15 -25.27
CA GLY A 405 -40.00 -12.97 -25.73
C GLY A 405 -38.57 -12.81 -25.19
N LYS A 406 -38.06 -13.73 -24.36
CA LYS A 406 -36.69 -13.65 -23.82
C LYS A 406 -35.67 -14.33 -24.73
N ALA A 407 -34.52 -13.70 -24.90
CA ALA A 407 -33.42 -14.23 -25.70
C ALA A 407 -32.07 -13.94 -25.04
N TRP A 408 -31.08 -14.77 -25.34
CA TRP A 408 -29.68 -14.48 -25.03
C TRP A 408 -29.16 -13.43 -26.01
N ILE A 409 -28.74 -12.28 -25.49
CA ILE A 409 -28.26 -11.14 -26.27
C ILE A 409 -26.79 -10.88 -25.91
N PRO A 410 -25.90 -10.72 -26.92
CA PRO A 410 -24.51 -10.39 -26.67
C PRO A 410 -24.36 -8.88 -26.43
N LEU A 411 -23.74 -8.51 -25.31
CA LEU A 411 -23.55 -7.12 -24.88
C LEU A 411 -22.07 -6.88 -24.57
N ALA A 412 -21.43 -5.99 -25.33
CA ALA A 412 -20.02 -5.60 -25.16
C ALA A 412 -19.92 -4.09 -24.84
N PRO A 413 -20.19 -3.68 -23.59
CA PRO A 413 -20.26 -2.27 -23.23
C PRO A 413 -18.90 -1.54 -23.31
N ALA A 414 -17.79 -2.27 -23.28
CA ALA A 414 -16.44 -1.72 -23.35
C ALA A 414 -16.02 -1.26 -24.77
N ILE A 415 -16.68 -1.77 -25.81
CA ILE A 415 -16.49 -1.32 -27.20
C ILE A 415 -17.55 -0.27 -27.51
N LYS A 416 -17.13 0.99 -27.54
CA LYS A 416 -18.02 2.15 -27.63
C LYS A 416 -17.34 3.33 -28.30
N GLU A 417 -18.15 4.24 -28.80
CA GLU A 417 -17.66 5.43 -29.49
C GLU A 417 -17.05 6.43 -28.51
N TYR A 418 -15.87 6.93 -28.87
CA TYR A 418 -15.20 8.02 -28.19
C TYR A 418 -14.98 9.18 -29.14
N GLN A 419 -15.08 10.38 -28.59
CA GLN A 419 -14.53 11.58 -29.19
C GLN A 419 -13.19 11.89 -28.52
N PHE A 420 -12.13 11.81 -29.31
CA PHE A 420 -10.79 12.23 -28.91
C PHE A 420 -10.51 13.63 -29.45
N SER A 421 -10.09 14.53 -28.57
CA SER A 421 -9.61 15.87 -28.91
C SER A 421 -8.15 15.95 -28.48
N PRO A 422 -7.19 16.12 -29.42
CA PRO A 422 -5.79 16.29 -29.05
C PRO A 422 -5.61 17.58 -28.25
N GLY A 423 -4.64 17.58 -27.33
CA GLY A 423 -4.26 18.78 -26.60
C GLY A 423 -3.57 19.79 -27.51
N ALA A 424 -3.55 21.06 -27.11
CA ALA A 424 -2.93 22.13 -27.91
C ALA A 424 -1.41 22.23 -27.72
N ASP A 425 -0.77 21.27 -27.06
CA ASP A 425 0.70 21.21 -26.97
C ASP A 425 1.32 22.41 -26.22
N THR A 426 0.61 22.91 -25.22
CA THR A 426 0.95 24.14 -24.48
C THR A 426 2.37 24.11 -23.93
N LEU A 427 2.84 22.97 -23.39
CA LEU A 427 4.20 22.86 -22.85
C LEU A 427 5.27 23.03 -23.93
N ALA A 428 5.08 22.42 -25.09
CA ALA A 428 6.00 22.54 -26.22
C ALA A 428 6.03 23.98 -26.77
N GLN A 429 4.85 24.60 -26.95
CA GLN A 429 4.76 26.00 -27.41
C GLN A 429 5.38 26.99 -26.42
N ALA A 430 5.28 26.71 -25.12
CA ALA A 430 5.90 27.49 -24.06
C ALA A 430 7.39 27.19 -23.84
N ALA A 431 7.97 26.24 -24.59
CA ALA A 431 9.31 25.71 -24.39
C ALA A 431 9.57 25.28 -22.94
N ILE A 432 8.59 24.62 -22.32
CA ILE A 432 8.70 24.05 -20.96
C ILE A 432 9.07 22.58 -21.10
N SER A 433 10.37 22.29 -21.09
CA SER A 433 10.85 20.90 -21.11
C SER A 433 10.82 20.26 -19.72
N ALA A 434 10.59 18.94 -19.67
CA ALA A 434 10.54 18.22 -18.39
C ALA A 434 11.86 18.28 -17.62
N ARG A 435 12.98 18.28 -18.34
CA ARG A 435 14.31 18.36 -17.75
C ARG A 435 14.55 19.72 -17.09
N GLU A 436 14.34 20.81 -17.81
CA GLU A 436 14.56 22.16 -17.27
C GLU A 436 13.59 22.47 -16.12
N PHE A 437 12.35 22.02 -16.23
CA PHE A 437 11.39 22.12 -15.14
C PHE A 437 11.88 21.37 -13.90
N THR A 438 12.34 20.13 -14.05
CA THR A 438 12.88 19.32 -12.94
C THR A 438 14.11 19.97 -12.31
N ASP A 439 15.06 20.44 -13.13
CA ASP A 439 16.30 21.06 -12.65
C ASP A 439 16.01 22.36 -11.86
N SER A 440 15.05 23.14 -12.36
CA SER A 440 14.53 24.35 -11.70
C SER A 440 13.79 24.04 -10.42
N TRP A 441 12.91 23.02 -10.42
CA TRP A 441 12.18 22.56 -9.24
C TRP A 441 13.13 22.15 -8.12
N LEU A 442 14.08 21.27 -8.45
CA LEU A 442 15.06 20.76 -7.50
C LEU A 442 16.08 21.85 -7.06
N GLY A 443 16.11 23.00 -7.73
CA GLY A 443 16.90 24.17 -7.34
C GLY A 443 16.11 25.21 -6.52
N SER A 444 14.81 24.99 -6.30
CA SER A 444 13.94 25.92 -5.59
C SER A 444 14.08 25.83 -4.06
N THR A 445 13.83 26.95 -3.38
CA THR A 445 14.02 27.07 -1.93
C THR A 445 12.85 26.52 -1.13
N GLU A 446 11.59 26.84 -1.41
CA GLU A 446 10.43 26.23 -0.73
C GLU A 446 9.13 26.36 -1.56
N PRO A 447 8.78 25.37 -2.40
CA PRO A 447 7.44 25.26 -2.91
C PRO A 447 6.53 24.68 -1.81
N ASN A 448 5.59 25.48 -1.33
CA ASN A 448 4.42 25.00 -0.57
C ASN A 448 3.35 24.37 -1.49
N GLU A 449 3.76 23.90 -2.66
CA GLU A 449 2.91 23.35 -3.71
C GLU A 449 3.55 22.07 -4.25
N LEU A 450 2.81 21.30 -5.05
CA LEU A 450 3.34 20.11 -5.71
C LEU A 450 3.88 20.44 -7.12
N PRO A 451 4.76 19.60 -7.70
CA PRO A 451 5.33 19.84 -9.04
C PRO A 451 4.29 20.04 -10.14
N LEU A 452 3.13 19.36 -10.06
CA LEU A 452 2.07 19.52 -11.05
C LEU A 452 1.43 20.91 -10.94
N ASP A 453 1.22 21.42 -9.72
CA ASP A 453 0.63 22.74 -9.52
C ASP A 453 1.55 23.84 -10.05
N ALA A 454 2.85 23.74 -9.78
CA ALA A 454 3.85 24.65 -10.34
C ALA A 454 3.92 24.58 -11.88
N LEU A 455 3.84 23.37 -12.45
CA LEU A 455 3.82 23.18 -13.90
C LEU A 455 2.56 23.82 -14.52
N ARG A 456 1.40 23.59 -13.89
CA ARG A 456 0.11 24.18 -14.28
C ARG A 456 0.17 25.70 -14.24
N ALA A 457 0.69 26.26 -13.15
CA ALA A 457 0.86 27.71 -12.98
C ALA A 457 1.77 28.29 -14.07
N ARG A 458 2.87 27.62 -14.40
CA ARG A 458 3.80 28.06 -15.45
C ARG A 458 3.15 28.03 -16.85
N ALA A 459 2.43 26.96 -17.17
CA ALA A 459 1.71 26.85 -18.45
C ALA A 459 0.59 27.89 -18.56
N GLN A 460 -0.18 28.11 -17.49
CA GLN A 460 -1.25 29.09 -17.43
C GLN A 460 -0.72 30.54 -17.53
N ALA A 461 0.42 30.83 -16.90
CA ALA A 461 1.08 32.14 -17.00
C ALA A 461 1.52 32.44 -18.44
N TRP A 462 2.08 31.45 -19.14
CA TRP A 462 2.43 31.59 -20.55
C TRP A 462 1.19 31.86 -21.42
N LEU A 463 0.12 31.09 -21.25
CA LEU A 463 -1.14 31.29 -21.99
C LEU A 463 -1.74 32.68 -21.77
N THR A 464 -1.70 33.18 -20.54
CA THR A 464 -2.22 34.52 -20.19
C THR A 464 -1.43 35.64 -20.87
N GLY A 465 -0.15 35.41 -21.18
CA GLY A 465 0.69 36.33 -21.94
C GLY A 465 0.41 36.35 -23.45
N GLN A 466 -0.40 35.42 -23.96
CA GLN A 466 -0.69 35.26 -25.39
C GLN A 466 -2.08 35.81 -25.73
N PRO A 467 -2.22 36.75 -26.69
CA PRO A 467 -3.51 37.34 -27.06
C PRO A 467 -4.51 36.29 -27.55
N GLY A 468 -5.69 36.24 -26.92
CA GLY A 468 -6.82 35.43 -27.37
C GLY A 468 -6.72 33.92 -27.10
N GLN A 469 -5.70 33.47 -26.35
CA GLN A 469 -5.61 32.07 -25.94
C GLN A 469 -6.63 31.75 -24.82
N PRO A 470 -7.34 30.62 -24.87
CA PRO A 470 -8.21 30.19 -23.79
C PRO A 470 -7.41 29.60 -22.61
N LEU A 471 -8.10 29.32 -21.50
CA LEU A 471 -7.50 28.76 -20.27
C LEU A 471 -6.93 27.35 -20.49
N LEU A 472 -5.94 26.98 -19.67
CA LEU A 472 -5.21 25.71 -19.78
C LEU A 472 -6.15 24.50 -19.81
N ASP A 473 -7.19 24.46 -18.98
CA ASP A 473 -8.14 23.34 -18.91
C ASP A 473 -8.78 23.02 -20.27
N SER A 474 -8.99 24.03 -21.11
CA SER A 474 -9.56 23.86 -22.46
C SER A 474 -8.54 23.37 -23.50
N GLN A 475 -7.25 23.42 -23.16
CA GLN A 475 -6.12 23.06 -24.01
C GLN A 475 -5.60 21.64 -23.74
N LEU A 476 -6.05 21.00 -22.66
CA LEU A 476 -5.71 19.62 -22.34
C LEU A 476 -6.29 18.67 -23.39
N GLN A 477 -5.60 17.56 -23.66
CA GLN A 477 -6.20 16.50 -24.45
C GLN A 477 -7.44 15.97 -23.72
N ARG A 478 -8.45 15.50 -24.47
CA ARG A 478 -9.65 14.91 -23.88
C ARG A 478 -10.10 13.68 -24.64
N ARG A 479 -10.48 12.67 -23.88
CA ARG A 479 -11.18 11.48 -24.37
C ARG A 479 -12.52 11.37 -23.68
N THR A 480 -13.60 11.57 -24.44
CA THR A 480 -14.97 11.57 -23.91
C THR A 480 -15.81 10.49 -24.60
N ILE A 481 -16.67 9.82 -23.84
CA ILE A 481 -17.60 8.84 -24.39
C ILE A 481 -18.64 9.60 -25.23
N SER A 482 -18.79 9.24 -26.50
CA SER A 482 -19.76 9.87 -27.43
C SER A 482 -20.93 8.95 -27.77
N ALA A 483 -21.18 7.94 -26.93
CA ALA A 483 -22.26 6.99 -27.06
C ALA A 483 -23.65 7.65 -26.92
N ARG A 484 -24.45 7.66 -27.99
CA ARG A 484 -25.84 8.16 -27.96
C ARG A 484 -26.74 7.24 -27.13
N PRO A 485 -27.74 7.75 -26.38
CA PRO A 485 -28.63 6.91 -25.58
C PRO A 485 -29.34 5.82 -26.41
N LEU A 486 -29.47 4.63 -25.83
CA LEU A 486 -30.17 3.51 -26.46
C LEU A 486 -31.67 3.57 -26.17
N GLY A 487 -32.49 3.46 -27.21
CA GLY A 487 -33.93 3.18 -27.05
C GLY A 487 -34.25 1.67 -26.96
N LEU A 488 -33.35 0.82 -27.48
CA LEU A 488 -33.49 -0.64 -27.52
C LEU A 488 -32.11 -1.30 -27.39
N LEU A 489 -32.06 -2.51 -26.85
CA LEU A 489 -30.82 -3.30 -26.84
C LEU A 489 -30.35 -3.64 -28.26
N PRO A 490 -29.02 -3.63 -28.52
CA PRO A 490 -28.48 -4.03 -29.81
C PRO A 490 -28.75 -5.51 -30.09
N ALA A 491 -28.93 -5.85 -31.38
CA ALA A 491 -29.15 -7.23 -31.83
C ALA A 491 -27.84 -8.02 -32.03
N SER A 492 -26.70 -7.32 -32.06
CA SER A 492 -25.39 -7.86 -32.37
C SER A 492 -24.30 -7.07 -31.66
N LEU A 493 -23.10 -7.65 -31.60
CA LEU A 493 -21.91 -6.98 -31.11
C LEU A 493 -21.52 -5.77 -31.98
N PRO A 494 -20.86 -4.75 -31.41
CA PRO A 494 -20.35 -3.57 -32.15
C PRO A 494 -19.14 -3.88 -33.05
N GLY A 495 -18.54 -5.06 -32.90
CA GLY A 495 -17.45 -5.57 -33.74
C GLY A 495 -17.75 -6.99 -34.24
N LYS A 496 -16.97 -7.47 -35.21
CA LYS A 496 -17.16 -8.82 -35.77
C LYS A 496 -16.55 -9.86 -34.83
N LEU A 497 -17.37 -10.74 -34.28
CA LEU A 497 -16.90 -11.91 -33.53
C LEU A 497 -16.25 -12.91 -34.49
N VAL A 498 -14.96 -13.18 -34.29
CA VAL A 498 -14.18 -14.14 -35.09
C VAL A 498 -14.31 -15.54 -34.52
N GLY A 499 -14.35 -15.67 -33.19
CA GLY A 499 -14.54 -16.93 -32.50
C GLY A 499 -14.71 -16.75 -30.99
N THR A 500 -15.19 -17.78 -30.32
CA THR A 500 -15.42 -17.81 -28.87
C THR A 500 -14.35 -18.67 -28.22
N VAL A 501 -13.81 -18.24 -27.09
CA VAL A 501 -12.87 -19.02 -26.26
C VAL A 501 -13.67 -19.82 -25.24
N TYR A 502 -14.45 -19.14 -24.40
CA TYR A 502 -15.37 -19.78 -23.44
C TYR A 502 -16.60 -18.91 -23.16
N GLU A 503 -17.62 -19.55 -22.59
CA GLU A 503 -18.76 -18.91 -21.93
C GLU A 503 -18.90 -19.50 -20.52
N SER A 504 -19.00 -18.65 -19.49
CA SER A 504 -18.93 -19.08 -18.08
C SER A 504 -19.66 -18.10 -17.14
N THR A 505 -20.10 -18.59 -15.98
CA THR A 505 -20.69 -17.77 -14.91
C THR A 505 -19.66 -17.03 -14.07
N ALA A 506 -18.38 -17.41 -14.18
CA ALA A 506 -17.26 -16.75 -13.54
C ALA A 506 -16.08 -16.62 -14.51
N LEU A 507 -15.26 -15.58 -14.32
CA LEU A 507 -14.01 -15.40 -15.05
C LEU A 507 -13.04 -16.56 -14.78
N ALA A 508 -12.31 -16.97 -15.80
CA ALA A 508 -11.25 -17.97 -15.65
C ALA A 508 -10.06 -17.40 -14.87
N ASP A 509 -9.29 -18.25 -14.18
CA ASP A 509 -8.10 -17.83 -13.40
C ASP A 509 -7.09 -17.04 -14.23
N ALA A 510 -6.95 -17.40 -15.52
CA ALA A 510 -6.05 -16.74 -16.47
C ALA A 510 -6.55 -15.36 -16.96
N ASP A 511 -7.79 -14.98 -16.65
CA ASP A 511 -8.36 -13.66 -16.96
C ASP A 511 -8.50 -12.79 -15.71
N GLN A 512 -7.87 -13.19 -14.61
CA GLN A 512 -7.79 -12.46 -13.36
C GLN A 512 -6.40 -11.84 -13.20
N GLN A 513 -6.32 -10.72 -12.48
CA GLN A 513 -5.06 -10.26 -11.92
C GLN A 513 -4.96 -10.68 -10.45
N TRP A 514 -3.77 -11.16 -10.06
CA TRP A 514 -3.48 -11.63 -8.72
C TRP A 514 -2.32 -10.85 -8.10
N LEU A 515 -2.37 -10.67 -6.79
CA LEU A 515 -1.22 -10.29 -6.00
C LEU A 515 -0.79 -11.50 -5.16
N ARG A 516 0.44 -11.95 -5.39
CA ARG A 516 1.09 -12.96 -4.58
C ARG A 516 2.03 -12.30 -3.58
N ILE A 517 1.77 -12.55 -2.30
CA ILE A 517 2.45 -11.98 -1.13
C ILE A 517 3.22 -13.12 -0.48
N ARG A 518 4.55 -13.09 -0.61
CA ARG A 518 5.42 -14.12 -0.04
C ARG A 518 6.34 -13.52 1.00
N LEU A 519 6.35 -14.13 2.18
CA LEU A 519 7.28 -13.77 3.25
C LEU A 519 8.38 -14.82 3.34
N ARG A 520 9.63 -14.38 3.38
CA ARG A 520 10.84 -15.20 3.47
C ARG A 520 11.39 -15.23 4.89
N ALA A 521 12.19 -16.23 5.23
CA ALA A 521 12.77 -16.39 6.56
C ALA A 521 13.85 -15.34 6.87
N ASP A 522 14.60 -14.90 5.87
CA ASP A 522 15.62 -13.85 5.97
C ASP A 522 15.56 -12.92 4.75
N THR A 523 16.56 -12.07 4.56
CA THR A 523 16.63 -11.10 3.44
C THR A 523 17.04 -11.72 2.10
N SER A 524 17.37 -13.00 2.05
CA SER A 524 17.67 -13.75 0.83
C SER A 524 16.38 -14.23 0.15
N ALA A 525 16.34 -14.10 -1.18
CA ALA A 525 15.26 -14.65 -2.02
C ALA A 525 15.22 -16.19 -2.01
N ASP A 526 16.30 -16.85 -1.63
CA ASP A 526 16.38 -18.32 -1.60
C ASP A 526 16.06 -18.91 -0.22
N SER A 527 15.80 -18.07 0.77
CA SER A 527 15.48 -18.53 2.11
C SER A 527 14.09 -19.17 2.19
N ALA A 528 13.87 -19.92 3.28
CA ALA A 528 12.63 -20.65 3.51
C ALA A 528 11.41 -19.71 3.45
N ILE A 529 10.31 -20.21 2.89
CA ILE A 529 9.06 -19.46 2.80
C ILE A 529 8.32 -19.57 4.12
N ALA A 530 8.00 -18.41 4.71
CA ALA A 530 7.31 -18.30 5.97
C ALA A 530 5.78 -18.32 5.80
N PHE A 531 5.28 -17.74 4.70
CA PHE A 531 3.96 -17.97 4.11
C PHE A 531 3.96 -17.48 2.65
N ASP A 532 3.00 -17.94 1.86
CA ASP A 532 2.80 -17.55 0.46
C ASP A 532 1.29 -17.46 0.18
N GLN A 533 0.78 -16.24 0.04
CA GLN A 533 -0.65 -15.98 -0.20
C GLN A 533 -0.89 -15.39 -1.58
N ARG A 534 -1.95 -15.82 -2.25
CA ARG A 534 -2.35 -15.33 -3.58
C ARG A 534 -3.78 -14.80 -3.51
N LEU A 535 -3.93 -13.48 -3.63
CA LEU A 535 -5.20 -12.77 -3.49
C LEU A 535 -5.58 -12.08 -4.81
N ARG A 536 -6.87 -12.01 -5.15
CA ARG A 536 -7.32 -11.29 -6.35
C ARG A 536 -7.12 -9.80 -6.16
N VAL A 537 -6.64 -9.09 -7.18
CA VAL A 537 -6.47 -7.63 -7.08
C VAL A 537 -7.81 -6.93 -6.82
N SER A 538 -8.91 -7.39 -7.44
CA SER A 538 -10.27 -6.88 -7.21
C SER A 538 -10.74 -7.01 -5.75
N GLU A 539 -10.19 -7.97 -5.01
CA GLU A 539 -10.47 -8.20 -3.59
C GLU A 539 -9.57 -7.40 -2.64
N LEU A 540 -8.64 -6.60 -3.16
CA LEU A 540 -7.71 -5.77 -2.37
C LEU A 540 -7.99 -4.28 -2.50
N LEU A 541 -8.56 -3.84 -3.62
CA LEU A 541 -8.81 -2.42 -3.86
C LEU A 541 -9.77 -1.83 -2.83
N GLY A 542 -9.37 -0.69 -2.28
CA GLY A 542 -10.15 0.01 -1.24
C GLY A 542 -10.30 -0.75 0.06
N ARG A 543 -9.49 -1.80 0.28
CA ARG A 543 -9.53 -2.64 1.47
C ARG A 543 -8.20 -2.54 2.20
N ARG A 544 -8.25 -2.66 3.52
CA ARG A 544 -7.07 -2.58 4.37
C ARG A 544 -6.33 -3.92 4.33
N LEU A 545 -5.12 -3.91 3.76
CA LEU A 545 -4.20 -5.04 3.75
C LEU A 545 -2.97 -4.67 4.57
N THR A 546 -2.66 -5.45 5.61
CA THR A 546 -1.53 -5.15 6.50
C THR A 546 -0.72 -6.39 6.81
N LEU A 547 0.54 -6.17 7.16
CA LEU A 547 1.40 -7.16 7.77
C LEU A 547 1.74 -6.68 9.18
N SER A 548 1.28 -7.46 10.16
CA SER A 548 1.50 -7.26 11.60
C SER A 548 2.22 -8.46 12.20
N TYR A 549 2.51 -8.40 13.50
CA TYR A 549 3.10 -9.54 14.22
C TYR A 549 2.36 -9.80 15.52
N GLN A 550 2.32 -11.06 15.90
CA GLN A 550 1.80 -11.53 17.19
C GLN A 550 2.84 -12.38 17.90
N PRO A 551 2.76 -12.54 19.23
CA PRO A 551 3.60 -13.51 19.95
C PRO A 551 3.48 -14.91 19.34
N ALA A 552 4.62 -15.60 19.20
CA ALA A 552 4.70 -16.84 18.44
C ALA A 552 4.04 -18.04 19.13
N SER A 553 3.92 -17.97 20.46
CA SER A 553 3.34 -18.99 21.31
C SER A 553 2.63 -18.37 22.52
N GLU A 554 1.91 -19.19 23.27
CA GLU A 554 1.34 -18.78 24.56
C GLU A 554 2.43 -18.39 25.57
N ASP A 555 3.56 -19.10 25.59
CA ASP A 555 4.72 -18.73 26.40
C ASP A 555 5.20 -17.32 26.06
N ASP A 556 5.31 -17.00 24.77
CA ASP A 556 5.68 -15.66 24.30
C ASP A 556 4.64 -14.60 24.74
N GLN A 557 3.35 -14.93 24.65
CA GLN A 557 2.29 -14.03 25.11
C GLN A 557 2.37 -13.79 26.62
N ASN A 558 2.69 -14.81 27.41
CA ASN A 558 2.85 -14.68 28.85
C ASN A 558 4.04 -13.77 29.21
N ILE A 559 5.15 -13.88 28.49
CA ILE A 559 6.29 -12.95 28.63
C ILE A 559 5.86 -11.52 28.27
N VAL A 560 5.14 -11.35 27.16
CA VAL A 560 4.61 -10.03 26.78
C VAL A 560 3.72 -9.44 27.87
N ASN A 561 2.83 -10.24 28.44
CA ASN A 561 1.92 -9.82 29.52
C ASN A 561 2.68 -9.45 30.79
N GLU A 562 3.73 -10.22 31.15
CA GLU A 562 4.58 -9.96 32.30
C GLU A 562 5.28 -8.61 32.20
N PHE A 563 5.79 -8.28 31.02
CA PHE A 563 6.44 -7.00 30.74
C PHE A 563 5.45 -5.87 30.38
N GLY A 564 4.15 -6.17 30.29
CA GLY A 564 3.04 -5.25 30.12
C GLY A 564 2.55 -5.10 28.68
N ALA A 565 3.45 -5.06 27.69
CA ALA A 565 3.16 -5.02 26.26
C ALA A 565 4.42 -5.36 25.45
N LEU A 566 4.24 -5.74 24.17
CA LEU A 566 5.36 -6.13 23.28
C LEU A 566 6.41 -5.01 23.16
N ALA A 567 5.99 -3.74 23.16
CA ALA A 567 6.88 -2.58 23.10
C ALA A 567 7.77 -2.41 24.35
N TYR A 568 7.39 -3.00 25.48
CA TYR A 568 8.15 -2.95 26.74
C TYR A 568 8.94 -4.21 27.01
N THR A 569 8.61 -5.31 26.35
CA THR A 569 9.33 -6.58 26.45
C THR A 569 10.69 -6.49 25.76
N PRO A 570 11.80 -6.88 26.43
CA PRO A 570 13.09 -7.01 25.77
C PRO A 570 12.97 -7.93 24.55
N ALA A 571 13.34 -7.43 23.37
CA ALA A 571 13.08 -8.09 22.09
C ALA A 571 13.62 -9.53 22.05
N TYR A 572 14.83 -9.76 22.58
CA TYR A 572 15.43 -11.10 22.64
C TYR A 572 14.69 -12.12 23.52
N LEU A 573 13.80 -11.69 24.42
CA LEU A 573 13.06 -12.60 25.30
C LEU A 573 11.84 -13.22 24.65
N VAL A 574 11.39 -12.70 23.50
CA VAL A 574 10.16 -13.14 22.84
C VAL A 574 10.39 -13.49 21.39
N ARG A 575 9.54 -14.38 20.87
CA ARG A 575 9.43 -14.69 19.46
C ARG A 575 8.09 -14.20 18.94
N VAL A 576 8.09 -13.72 17.70
CA VAL A 576 6.89 -13.21 17.03
C VAL A 576 6.69 -13.89 15.68
N ARG A 577 5.44 -14.06 15.28
CA ARG A 577 5.05 -14.56 13.96
C ARG A 577 4.38 -13.45 13.19
N ALA A 578 4.73 -13.35 11.91
CA ALA A 578 4.07 -12.42 11.01
C ALA A 578 2.64 -12.89 10.72
N ARG A 579 1.75 -11.92 10.51
CA ARG A 579 0.34 -12.12 10.23
C ARG A 579 -0.11 -11.14 9.16
N LEU A 580 -0.61 -11.67 8.06
CA LEU A 580 -1.28 -10.91 7.00
C LEU A 580 -2.74 -10.71 7.41
N MET A 581 -3.20 -9.46 7.41
CA MET A 581 -4.59 -9.11 7.71
C MET A 581 -5.25 -8.53 6.47
N LEU A 582 -6.49 -8.93 6.23
CA LEU A 582 -7.36 -8.33 5.21
C LEU A 582 -8.63 -7.84 5.90
N ARG A 583 -8.94 -6.54 5.76
CA ARG A 583 -10.11 -5.88 6.38
C ARG A 583 -10.16 -6.01 7.91
N GLY A 584 -9.00 -6.05 8.57
CA GLY A 584 -8.93 -6.23 10.02
C GLY A 584 -9.07 -7.66 10.51
N GLU A 585 -9.19 -8.63 9.60
CA GLU A 585 -9.32 -10.05 9.89
C GLU A 585 -8.05 -10.82 9.47
N PRO A 586 -7.63 -11.87 10.20
CA PRO A 586 -6.47 -12.67 9.84
C PRO A 586 -6.70 -13.44 8.52
N ASP A 587 -5.85 -13.20 7.52
CA ASP A 587 -5.83 -13.92 6.26
C ASP A 587 -4.78 -15.04 6.26
N ALA A 588 -3.59 -14.74 6.81
CA ALA A 588 -2.51 -15.71 6.94
C ALA A 588 -1.65 -15.47 8.19
N VAL A 589 -1.14 -16.54 8.78
CA VAL A 589 -0.17 -16.49 9.86
C VAL A 589 1.05 -17.29 9.46
N SER A 590 2.23 -16.73 9.72
CA SER A 590 3.50 -17.38 9.38
C SER A 590 3.71 -18.68 10.15
N GLY A 591 4.23 -19.70 9.45
CA GLY A 591 4.72 -20.93 10.08
C GLY A 591 6.10 -20.78 10.74
N LEU A 592 6.80 -19.66 10.50
CA LEU A 592 8.08 -19.34 11.11
C LEU A 592 7.92 -18.21 12.13
N ASP A 593 8.88 -18.12 13.05
CA ASP A 593 8.96 -17.05 14.03
C ASP A 593 10.31 -16.33 13.98
N TRP A 594 10.34 -15.11 14.51
CA TRP A 594 11.51 -14.25 14.55
C TRP A 594 11.68 -13.61 15.92
N THR A 595 12.92 -13.22 16.23
CA THR A 595 13.18 -12.28 17.30
C THR A 595 12.82 -10.89 16.78
N PRO A 596 11.99 -10.10 17.49
CA PRO A 596 11.71 -8.73 17.11
C PRO A 596 12.98 -7.93 16.80
N GLY A 597 12.93 -7.12 15.73
CA GLY A 597 14.08 -6.37 15.22
C GLY A 597 14.96 -7.15 14.24
N SER A 598 14.67 -8.42 13.95
CA SER A 598 15.34 -9.18 12.89
C SER A 598 14.77 -8.83 11.52
N LEU A 599 15.61 -8.77 10.48
CA LEU A 599 15.19 -8.51 9.10
C LEU A 599 14.73 -9.77 8.38
N HIS A 600 13.70 -9.63 7.55
CA HIS A 600 13.24 -10.66 6.62
C HIS A 600 12.66 -10.03 5.35
N ARG A 601 12.59 -10.78 4.25
CA ARG A 601 12.11 -10.26 2.96
C ARG A 601 10.62 -10.50 2.74
N LEU A 602 9.92 -9.45 2.34
CA LEU A 602 8.58 -9.48 1.75
C LEU A 602 8.69 -9.37 0.23
N GLU A 603 8.14 -10.32 -0.51
CA GLU A 603 8.01 -10.29 -1.97
C GLU A 603 6.54 -10.00 -2.32
N LEU A 604 6.33 -9.04 -3.23
CA LEU A 604 5.02 -8.66 -3.75
C LEU A 604 5.05 -8.83 -5.26
N ILE A 605 4.31 -9.82 -5.76
CA ILE A 605 4.34 -10.24 -7.16
C ILE A 605 2.93 -10.04 -7.75
N SER A 606 2.80 -9.07 -8.65
CA SER A 606 1.59 -8.87 -9.43
C SER A 606 1.59 -9.82 -10.62
N GLU A 607 0.72 -10.81 -10.60
CA GLU A 607 0.52 -11.76 -11.70
C GLU A 607 -0.60 -11.25 -12.61
N THR A 608 -0.28 -11.00 -13.87
CA THR A 608 -1.24 -10.56 -14.90
C THR A 608 -1.32 -11.58 -16.03
N PRO A 609 -2.35 -11.54 -16.89
CA PRO A 609 -2.37 -12.39 -18.09
C PRO A 609 -1.16 -12.18 -19.02
N ALA A 610 -0.49 -11.03 -18.92
CA ALA A 610 0.67 -10.66 -19.73
C ALA A 610 2.02 -11.09 -19.16
N GLY A 611 2.08 -11.38 -17.86
CA GLY A 611 3.32 -11.68 -17.14
C GLY A 611 3.29 -11.13 -15.72
N GLU A 612 4.45 -11.18 -15.07
CA GLU A 612 4.60 -10.82 -13.66
C GLU A 612 5.36 -9.50 -13.49
N VAL A 613 4.96 -8.71 -12.48
CA VAL A 613 5.73 -7.57 -11.97
C VAL A 613 6.02 -7.84 -10.50
N ALA A 614 7.30 -7.99 -10.16
CA ALA A 614 7.73 -8.31 -8.80
C ALA A 614 8.49 -7.14 -8.18
N THR A 615 8.23 -6.89 -6.91
CA THR A 615 9.02 -6.01 -6.04
C THR A 615 9.25 -6.70 -4.70
N SER A 616 10.24 -6.25 -3.95
CA SER A 616 10.53 -6.80 -2.63
C SER A 616 11.02 -5.74 -1.67
N GLN A 617 10.73 -5.97 -0.39
CA GLN A 617 11.05 -5.08 0.71
C GLN A 617 11.58 -5.90 1.87
N ASP A 618 12.76 -5.56 2.39
CA ASP A 618 13.22 -6.11 3.66
C ASP A 618 12.46 -5.41 4.79
N LEU A 619 11.87 -6.17 5.72
CA LEU A 619 11.02 -5.74 6.83
C LEU A 619 11.60 -6.18 8.18
N LEU A 620 11.33 -5.38 9.23
CA LEU A 620 11.69 -5.72 10.61
C LEU A 620 10.56 -6.53 11.26
N ALA A 621 10.91 -7.69 11.82
CA ALA A 621 10.01 -8.48 12.63
C ALA A 621 9.56 -7.69 13.87
N GLY A 622 8.27 -7.74 14.19
CA GLY A 622 7.66 -6.93 15.25
C GLY A 622 7.27 -5.51 14.82
N GLY A 623 7.53 -5.14 13.56
CA GLY A 623 7.07 -3.88 12.97
C GLY A 623 5.58 -3.86 12.61
N TYR A 624 5.14 -2.81 11.93
CA TYR A 624 3.79 -2.78 11.36
C TYR A 624 3.85 -2.14 9.98
N SER A 625 3.16 -2.72 9.01
CA SER A 625 3.10 -2.17 7.65
C SER A 625 1.73 -2.36 7.02
N ALA A 626 1.31 -1.39 6.23
CA ALA A 626 0.16 -1.51 5.34
C ALA A 626 0.64 -1.56 3.90
N ILE A 627 0.03 -2.46 3.13
CA ILE A 627 0.31 -2.66 1.70
C ILE A 627 -0.87 -2.04 0.96
N THR A 628 -0.59 -1.00 0.17
CA THR A 628 -1.58 -0.30 -0.63
C THR A 628 -1.52 -0.77 -2.06
N ILE A 629 -2.68 -1.12 -2.61
CA ILE A 629 -2.86 -1.50 -4.01
C ILE A 629 -3.67 -0.42 -4.70
N GLY A 630 -3.12 0.14 -5.78
CA GLY A 630 -3.77 1.11 -6.65
C GLY A 630 -4.16 0.48 -7.99
N ALA A 631 -5.38 0.75 -8.45
CA ALA A 631 -5.87 0.30 -9.75
C ALA A 631 -6.44 1.46 -10.57
N GLN A 632 -5.53 2.10 -11.32
CA GLN A 632 -5.84 3.06 -12.38
C GLN A 632 -6.77 4.21 -11.94
N ALA A 633 -7.30 4.94 -12.92
CA ALA A 633 -8.03 6.16 -12.67
C ALA A 633 -9.29 5.89 -11.82
N GLY A 634 -9.38 6.57 -10.67
CA GLY A 634 -10.57 6.63 -9.84
C GLY A 634 -10.23 6.61 -8.35
N ALA A 635 -10.20 7.78 -7.72
CA ALA A 635 -9.87 7.96 -6.31
C ALA A 635 -10.69 7.01 -5.44
N THR A 636 -10.06 6.00 -4.83
CA THR A 636 -10.72 5.18 -3.82
C THR A 636 -10.93 6.03 -2.58
N PRO A 637 -12.18 6.28 -2.14
CA PRO A 637 -12.41 7.14 -0.99
C PRO A 637 -11.73 6.54 0.24
N VAL A 638 -10.89 7.33 0.90
CA VAL A 638 -10.23 6.95 2.16
C VAL A 638 -11.25 6.45 3.19
N SER A 639 -12.45 7.04 3.19
CA SER A 639 -13.55 6.68 4.09
C SER A 639 -14.00 5.22 3.98
N ALA A 640 -13.67 4.50 2.89
CA ALA A 640 -13.95 3.07 2.77
C ALA A 640 -13.04 2.20 3.66
N LEU A 641 -11.87 2.71 4.08
CA LEU A 641 -10.92 2.00 4.95
C LEU A 641 -11.20 2.19 6.45
N ASP A 642 -12.03 3.18 6.80
CA ASP A 642 -12.31 3.60 8.17
C ASP A 642 -13.51 2.86 8.81
N VAL A 643 -14.19 1.99 8.06
CA VAL A 643 -15.27 1.16 8.63
C VAL A 643 -14.65 -0.07 9.29
N SER A 644 -14.38 0.01 10.60
CA SER A 644 -14.02 -1.17 11.38
C SER A 644 -15.11 -2.23 11.29
N ALA A 645 -14.75 -3.42 10.82
CA ALA A 645 -15.61 -4.58 10.95
C ALA A 645 -15.85 -4.87 12.45
N PRO A 646 -17.00 -5.48 12.82
CA PRO A 646 -17.27 -5.86 14.22
C PRO A 646 -16.16 -6.72 14.88
N ASN A 647 -15.38 -7.41 14.05
CA ASN A 647 -14.29 -8.29 14.44
C ASN A 647 -12.89 -7.70 14.13
N ASP A 648 -12.81 -6.40 13.82
CA ASP A 648 -11.54 -5.74 13.50
C ASP A 648 -10.59 -5.80 14.71
N GLY A 649 -9.60 -6.69 14.63
CA GLY A 649 -8.62 -6.93 15.70
C GLY A 649 -7.36 -6.07 15.62
N GLU A 650 -7.29 -5.12 14.68
CA GLU A 650 -6.09 -4.32 14.44
C GLU A 650 -6.06 -3.01 15.25
N PHE A 651 -4.84 -2.55 15.54
CA PHE A 651 -4.64 -1.23 16.14
C PHE A 651 -5.07 -0.10 15.20
N VAL A 652 -5.48 1.04 15.76
CA VAL A 652 -5.79 2.28 15.00
C VAL A 652 -4.64 2.70 14.07
N ALA A 653 -3.40 2.39 14.45
CA ALA A 653 -2.21 2.62 13.61
C ALA A 653 -2.33 1.94 12.23
N ALA A 654 -2.92 0.75 12.15
CA ALA A 654 -3.17 0.03 10.90
C ALA A 654 -4.03 0.85 9.94
N GLN A 655 -5.12 1.43 10.47
CA GLN A 655 -6.05 2.25 9.72
C GLN A 655 -5.38 3.51 9.19
N ARG A 656 -4.56 4.16 10.04
CA ARG A 656 -3.82 5.39 9.68
C ARG A 656 -2.78 5.14 8.60
N LEU A 657 -2.01 4.05 8.70
CA LEU A 657 -1.03 3.65 7.68
C LEU A 657 -1.73 3.33 6.36
N ALA A 658 -2.76 2.48 6.37
CA ALA A 658 -3.50 2.13 5.16
C ALA A 658 -4.15 3.36 4.49
N SER A 659 -4.72 4.25 5.30
CA SER A 659 -5.31 5.50 4.81
C SER A 659 -4.28 6.43 4.18
N LEU A 660 -3.09 6.53 4.79
CA LEU A 660 -1.98 7.31 4.26
C LEU A 660 -1.54 6.77 2.88
N GLY A 661 -1.31 5.46 2.78
CA GLY A 661 -0.90 4.82 1.54
C GLY A 661 -1.95 4.98 0.44
N LEU A 662 -3.24 4.85 0.77
CA LEU A 662 -4.32 5.03 -0.19
C LEU A 662 -4.42 6.49 -0.68
N ARG A 663 -4.25 7.48 0.20
CA ARG A 663 -4.19 8.89 -0.20
C ARG A 663 -3.03 9.16 -1.15
N TYR A 664 -1.86 8.62 -0.85
CA TYR A 664 -0.69 8.72 -1.72
C TYR A 664 -0.96 8.13 -3.11
N ALA A 665 -1.42 6.88 -3.17
CA ALA A 665 -1.71 6.22 -4.44
C ALA A 665 -2.77 6.97 -5.25
N SER A 666 -3.87 7.39 -4.60
CA SER A 666 -4.95 8.14 -5.24
C SER A 666 -4.53 9.53 -5.74
N ALA A 667 -3.71 10.25 -4.97
CA ALA A 667 -3.22 11.56 -5.35
C ALA A 667 -2.29 11.44 -6.58
N TRP A 668 -1.41 10.44 -6.58
CA TRP A 668 -0.52 10.19 -7.71
C TRP A 668 -1.30 9.75 -8.96
N ASP A 669 -2.28 8.84 -8.84
CA ASP A 669 -3.13 8.44 -9.97
C ASP A 669 -3.85 9.64 -10.59
N THR A 670 -4.37 10.55 -9.77
CA THR A 670 -5.06 11.77 -10.22
C THR A 670 -4.10 12.70 -10.96
N ALA A 671 -2.96 13.01 -10.34
CA ALA A 671 -1.96 13.89 -10.92
C ALA A 671 -1.37 13.32 -12.22
N GLU A 672 -1.14 12.00 -12.27
CA GLU A 672 -0.60 11.33 -13.44
C GLU A 672 -1.57 11.34 -14.62
N ASN A 673 -2.88 11.22 -14.39
CA ASN A 673 -3.85 11.37 -15.48
C ASN A 673 -3.88 12.81 -16.02
N GLU A 674 -3.83 13.83 -15.14
CA GLU A 674 -3.76 15.22 -15.58
C GLU A 674 -2.45 15.51 -16.33
N LEU A 675 -1.31 15.01 -15.84
CA LEU A 675 -0.03 15.10 -16.53
C LEU A 675 -0.09 14.45 -17.90
N ALA A 676 -0.76 13.29 -18.03
CA ALA A 676 -0.93 12.64 -19.32
C ALA A 676 -1.71 13.52 -20.28
N ASP A 677 -2.76 14.18 -19.78
CA ASP A 677 -3.61 15.06 -20.59
C ASP A 677 -2.93 16.38 -20.97
N LEU A 678 -2.06 16.89 -20.10
CA LEU A 678 -1.24 18.07 -20.36
C LEU A 678 -0.11 17.80 -21.35
N VAL A 679 0.56 16.65 -21.21
CA VAL A 679 1.69 16.25 -22.07
C VAL A 679 1.18 15.70 -23.41
N GLY A 680 -0.01 15.12 -23.47
CA GLY A 680 -0.56 14.53 -24.69
C GLY A 680 -0.09 13.10 -24.94
N VAL A 681 -0.17 12.25 -23.89
CA VAL A 681 0.16 10.82 -23.94
C VAL A 681 -1.00 9.97 -23.41
N LEU A 682 -1.07 8.71 -23.82
CA LEU A 682 -1.92 7.67 -23.25
C LEU A 682 -1.13 6.90 -22.17
N PRO A 683 -1.50 6.98 -20.88
CA PRO A 683 -0.90 6.16 -19.85
C PRO A 683 -1.53 4.76 -19.88
N ILE A 684 -0.68 3.73 -19.96
CA ILE A 684 -1.03 2.31 -19.89
C ILE A 684 -0.45 1.73 -18.60
N ARG A 685 -1.31 1.10 -17.80
CA ARG A 685 -0.97 0.54 -16.48
C ARG A 685 -1.42 -0.92 -16.44
N PRO A 686 -0.62 -1.86 -16.98
CA PRO A 686 -1.09 -3.23 -17.20
C PRO A 686 -1.12 -4.07 -15.91
N ALA A 687 -0.57 -3.57 -14.81
CA ALA A 687 -0.56 -4.19 -13.48
C ALA A 687 -0.87 -3.12 -12.40
N PRO A 688 -1.29 -3.51 -11.19
CA PRO A 688 -1.54 -2.56 -10.11
C PRO A 688 -0.26 -1.84 -9.64
N SER A 689 -0.42 -0.61 -9.14
CA SER A 689 0.63 0.03 -8.36
C SER A 689 0.62 -0.46 -6.92
N ILE A 690 1.79 -0.56 -6.31
CA ILE A 690 2.00 -1.04 -4.95
C ILE A 690 2.78 0.02 -4.18
N ALA A 691 2.28 0.39 -3.01
CA ALA A 691 3.01 1.21 -2.04
C ALA A 691 2.98 0.56 -0.65
N LEU A 692 4.03 0.76 0.14
CA LEU A 692 4.09 0.35 1.53
C LEU A 692 4.16 1.58 2.43
N THR A 693 3.33 1.59 3.46
CA THR A 693 3.47 2.52 4.58
C THR A 693 3.83 1.71 5.80
N LEU A 694 4.94 2.05 6.45
CA LEU A 694 5.53 1.26 7.51
C LEU A 694 5.90 2.11 8.70
N VAL A 695 5.74 1.54 9.89
CA VAL A 695 6.31 2.11 11.10
C VAL A 695 7.81 1.91 11.06
N ASP A 696 8.56 3.01 11.13
CA ASP A 696 10.01 2.95 11.13
C ASP A 696 10.55 2.83 12.55
N TYR A 697 11.33 1.77 12.77
CA TYR A 697 11.91 1.43 14.06
C TYR A 697 13.42 1.44 13.98
N GLN A 698 14.06 2.10 14.93
CA GLN A 698 15.45 1.84 15.24
C GLN A 698 15.52 0.66 16.21
N VAL A 699 16.27 -0.38 15.83
CA VAL A 699 16.56 -1.49 16.72
C VAL A 699 17.72 -1.08 17.63
N GLU A 700 17.44 -0.92 18.92
CA GLU A 700 18.50 -0.79 19.92
C GLU A 700 19.08 -2.17 20.19
N THR A 701 20.36 -2.33 19.90
CA THR A 701 21.09 -3.57 20.14
C THR A 701 22.08 -3.37 21.28
N LEU A 702 22.30 -4.44 22.01
CA LEU A 702 23.38 -4.57 22.98
C LEU A 702 24.31 -5.65 22.46
N LEU A 703 25.45 -5.25 21.87
CA LEU A 703 26.45 -6.18 21.34
C LEU A 703 25.87 -7.23 20.36
N ASP A 704 25.08 -6.76 19.38
CA ASP A 704 24.31 -7.55 18.39
C ASP A 704 23.01 -8.20 18.92
N LEU A 705 22.69 -8.09 20.21
CA LEU A 705 21.44 -8.62 20.76
C LEU A 705 20.33 -7.55 20.75
N PRO A 706 19.24 -7.72 20.01
CA PRO A 706 18.14 -6.75 19.99
C PRO A 706 17.52 -6.64 21.37
N GLN A 707 17.54 -5.44 21.93
CA GLN A 707 16.94 -5.11 23.22
C GLN A 707 15.55 -4.52 23.04
N ARG A 708 15.42 -3.54 22.14
CA ARG A 708 14.19 -2.75 22.00
C ARG A 708 14.02 -2.27 20.57
N LEU A 709 12.76 -2.05 20.19
CA LEU A 709 12.38 -1.38 18.96
C LEU A 709 11.91 0.03 19.34
N LEU A 710 12.69 1.04 18.99
CA LEU A 710 12.33 2.44 19.22
C LEU A 710 11.66 3.02 17.98
N LEU A 711 10.43 3.48 18.14
CA LEU A 711 9.73 4.22 17.11
C LEU A 711 10.53 5.47 16.72
N ARG A 712 10.90 5.58 15.43
CA ARG A 712 11.54 6.77 14.86
C ARG A 712 10.59 7.59 14.01
N GLY A 713 9.60 6.95 13.41
CA GLY A 713 8.58 7.64 12.63
C GLY A 713 7.77 6.66 11.79
N VAL A 714 7.30 7.15 10.66
CA VAL A 714 6.62 6.37 9.63
C VAL A 714 7.32 6.66 8.32
N ALA A 715 7.46 5.63 7.49
CA ALA A 715 7.97 5.77 6.14
C ALA A 715 6.91 5.33 5.12
N LEU A 716 7.02 5.89 3.93
CA LEU A 716 6.26 5.50 2.76
C LEU A 716 7.25 5.11 1.66
N ASP A 717 6.96 4.02 0.97
CA ASP A 717 7.75 3.54 -0.15
C ASP A 717 6.82 3.17 -1.31
N ALA A 718 7.01 3.80 -2.47
CA ALA A 718 6.32 3.45 -3.70
C ALA A 718 6.94 2.18 -4.33
N ALA A 719 6.69 1.01 -3.76
CA ALA A 719 7.42 -0.20 -4.15
C ALA A 719 7.29 -0.64 -5.62
N ALA A 720 6.17 -0.37 -6.30
CA ALA A 720 6.02 -0.62 -7.74
C ALA A 720 4.95 0.26 -8.39
N ARG A 721 5.24 0.82 -9.57
CA ARG A 721 4.28 1.61 -10.36
C ARG A 721 4.46 1.30 -11.86
N PRO A 722 3.92 0.17 -12.34
CA PRO A 722 4.12 -0.30 -13.71
C PRO A 722 3.35 0.55 -14.71
N THR A 723 3.98 1.62 -15.19
CA THR A 723 3.36 2.62 -16.07
C THR A 723 4.16 2.79 -17.35
N ARG A 724 3.49 2.70 -18.50
CA ARG A 724 4.03 3.05 -19.82
C ARG A 724 3.22 4.19 -20.41
N ALA A 725 3.89 5.22 -20.92
CA ALA A 725 3.25 6.26 -21.71
C ALA A 725 3.37 5.93 -23.19
N ILE A 726 2.32 6.21 -23.96
CA ILE A 726 2.29 5.98 -25.40
C ILE A 726 1.74 7.22 -26.08
N THR A 727 2.40 7.69 -27.12
CA THR A 727 1.84 8.72 -28.01
C THR A 727 2.09 8.36 -29.46
N THR A 728 1.63 9.20 -30.38
CA THR A 728 1.92 9.04 -31.80
C THR A 728 3.43 9.09 -32.04
N SER A 729 3.95 8.22 -32.89
CA SER A 729 5.41 8.09 -33.13
C SER A 729 6.14 9.40 -33.46
N GLU A 730 5.45 10.40 -34.03
CA GLU A 730 5.97 11.74 -34.32
C GLU A 730 6.34 12.56 -33.06
N HIS A 731 5.81 12.16 -31.89
CA HIS A 731 5.97 12.84 -30.60
C HIS A 731 6.59 11.93 -29.52
N GLY A 732 7.39 10.94 -29.93
CA GLY A 732 7.91 9.91 -29.02
C GLY A 732 8.70 10.44 -27.81
N GLU A 733 9.27 11.64 -27.88
CA GLU A 733 9.93 12.32 -26.76
C GLU A 733 9.01 12.56 -25.56
N ARG A 734 7.71 12.78 -25.81
CA ARG A 734 6.71 13.05 -24.78
C ARG A 734 6.54 11.90 -23.80
N GLU A 735 6.79 10.66 -24.23
CA GLU A 735 6.71 9.48 -23.36
C GLU A 735 7.72 9.59 -22.20
N ALA A 736 8.95 10.01 -22.51
CA ALA A 736 10.00 10.22 -21.50
C ALA A 736 9.75 11.48 -20.65
N GLU A 737 9.22 12.56 -21.24
CA GLU A 737 8.86 13.77 -20.50
C GLU A 737 7.77 13.50 -19.46
N PHE A 738 6.72 12.79 -19.85
CA PHE A 738 5.65 12.38 -18.96
C PHE A 738 6.18 11.58 -17.76
N LEU A 739 7.03 10.58 -18.00
CA LEU A 739 7.59 9.77 -16.92
C LEU A 739 8.45 10.61 -15.96
N ARG A 740 9.17 11.62 -16.46
CA ARG A 740 9.93 12.56 -15.62
C ARG A 740 9.03 13.40 -14.74
N TYR A 741 7.97 13.99 -15.31
CA TYR A 741 7.01 14.77 -14.54
C TYR A 741 6.29 13.91 -13.49
N SER A 742 5.79 12.74 -13.88
CA SER A 742 5.07 11.84 -12.96
C SER A 742 5.98 11.36 -11.82
N SER A 743 7.22 10.97 -12.11
CA SER A 743 8.17 10.51 -11.09
C SER A 743 8.58 11.62 -10.12
N LEU A 744 8.78 12.84 -10.62
CA LEU A 744 9.06 14.00 -9.77
C LEU A 744 7.88 14.31 -8.84
N HIS A 745 6.66 14.29 -9.39
CA HIS A 745 5.43 14.50 -8.62
C HIS A 745 5.23 13.41 -7.56
N GLY A 746 5.41 12.14 -7.92
CA GLY A 746 5.33 11.01 -7.00
C GLY A 746 6.31 11.12 -5.83
N SER A 747 7.56 11.53 -6.09
CA SER A 747 8.54 11.75 -5.03
C SER A 747 8.17 12.93 -4.12
N ALA A 748 7.65 14.02 -4.68
CA ALA A 748 7.19 15.17 -3.89
C ALA A 748 6.00 14.81 -3.00
N LEU A 749 5.07 13.99 -3.49
CA LEU A 749 3.93 13.51 -2.71
C LEU A 749 4.36 12.74 -1.45
N GLU A 750 5.49 12.03 -1.48
CA GLU A 750 5.96 11.22 -0.35
C GLU A 750 6.21 12.07 0.89
N HIS A 751 6.76 13.29 0.76
CA HIS A 751 6.95 14.19 1.91
C HIS A 751 5.71 15.07 2.14
N PHE A 752 5.10 15.56 1.06
CA PHE A 752 4.00 16.53 1.11
C PHE A 752 2.80 16.01 1.91
N ILE A 753 2.44 14.74 1.74
CA ILE A 753 1.29 14.16 2.46
C ILE A 753 1.56 14.08 3.97
N PHE A 754 2.77 13.74 4.41
CA PHE A 754 3.09 13.74 5.85
C PHE A 754 3.03 15.15 6.46
N GLU A 755 3.56 16.14 5.75
CA GLU A 755 3.59 17.52 6.25
C GLU A 755 2.20 18.13 6.30
N ASN A 756 1.41 17.92 5.25
CA ASN A 756 0.09 18.50 5.15
C ASN A 756 -0.95 17.76 6.01
N ASP A 757 -0.92 16.43 6.05
CA ASP A 757 -1.93 15.66 6.77
C ASP A 757 -1.61 15.47 8.25
N TRP A 758 -0.32 15.29 8.59
CA TRP A 758 0.10 14.95 9.95
C TRP A 758 0.83 16.10 10.65
N GLY A 759 1.17 17.18 9.94
CA GLY A 759 1.97 18.27 10.50
C GLY A 759 3.36 17.82 10.95
N ALA A 760 3.86 16.72 10.37
CA ALA A 760 5.13 16.12 10.73
C ALA A 760 6.19 16.49 9.69
N GLU A 761 7.36 16.93 10.15
CA GLU A 761 8.51 17.14 9.27
C GLU A 761 8.86 15.81 8.58
N SER A 762 8.99 15.84 7.26
CA SER A 762 9.26 14.66 6.45
C SER A 762 10.32 14.95 5.39
N VAL A 763 10.84 13.88 4.80
CA VAL A 763 11.83 13.95 3.72
C VAL A 763 11.53 12.88 2.68
N SER A 764 11.63 13.26 1.42
CA SER A 764 11.57 12.42 0.23
C SER A 764 12.86 12.61 -0.58
N ALA A 765 13.04 11.85 -1.66
CA ALA A 765 14.19 12.03 -2.54
C ALA A 765 14.25 13.45 -3.16
N ASP A 766 13.12 14.01 -3.63
CA ASP A 766 13.09 15.35 -4.20
C ASP A 766 13.41 16.45 -3.16
N LYS A 767 12.79 16.39 -1.98
CA LYS A 767 13.05 17.35 -0.88
C LYS A 767 14.49 17.23 -0.40
N GLY A 768 15.01 16.01 -0.25
CA GLY A 768 16.40 15.77 0.11
C GLY A 768 17.38 16.37 -0.90
N MET A 769 17.13 16.20 -2.20
CA MET A 769 17.94 16.82 -3.27
C MET A 769 17.87 18.35 -3.25
N ARG A 770 16.69 18.93 -2.98
CA ARG A 770 16.52 20.39 -2.81
C ARG A 770 17.33 20.91 -1.62
N LEU A 771 17.17 20.30 -0.45
CA LEU A 771 17.92 20.67 0.76
C LEU A 771 19.43 20.54 0.55
N ALA A 772 19.88 19.48 -0.12
CA ALA A 772 21.29 19.31 -0.47
C ALA A 772 21.80 20.45 -1.37
N PHE A 773 21.05 20.82 -2.41
CA PHE A 773 21.40 21.93 -3.29
C PHE A 773 21.47 23.26 -2.54
N GLN A 774 20.52 23.54 -1.64
CA GLN A 774 20.53 24.74 -0.80
C GLN A 774 21.75 24.80 0.12
N ASN A 775 22.26 23.65 0.57
CA ASN A 775 23.47 23.53 1.37
C ASN A 775 24.76 23.48 0.54
N GLY A 776 24.70 23.80 -0.76
CA GLY A 776 25.86 23.85 -1.64
C GLY A 776 26.42 22.49 -2.04
N ILE A 777 25.67 21.40 -1.84
CA ILE A 777 26.05 20.07 -2.28
C ILE A 777 25.78 19.95 -3.79
N ALA A 778 26.81 19.61 -4.56
CA ALA A 778 26.71 19.47 -6.00
C ALA A 778 25.80 18.30 -6.38
N ARG A 779 24.85 18.55 -7.28
CA ARG A 779 24.02 17.51 -7.90
C ARG A 779 24.76 16.89 -9.08
N VAL A 780 24.79 15.56 -9.15
CA VAL A 780 25.36 14.82 -10.28
C VAL A 780 24.22 14.13 -11.02
N SER A 781 24.15 14.34 -12.33
CA SER A 781 23.24 13.59 -13.21
C SER A 781 24.02 12.47 -13.88
N GLN A 782 23.55 11.23 -13.73
CA GLN A 782 24.09 10.09 -14.46
C GLN A 782 23.14 9.71 -15.59
N THR A 783 23.62 9.79 -16.83
CA THR A 783 22.91 9.33 -18.02
C THR A 783 23.54 8.01 -18.47
N GLY A 784 22.98 6.88 -18.01
CA GLY A 784 23.45 5.53 -18.34
C GLY A 784 24.56 4.97 -17.42
N GLY A 785 24.69 3.64 -17.41
CA GLY A 785 25.65 2.89 -16.60
C GLY A 785 25.06 2.28 -15.31
N VAL A 786 25.81 1.38 -14.69
CA VAL A 786 25.48 0.78 -13.38
C VAL A 786 25.77 1.82 -12.30
N LEU A 787 24.84 2.03 -11.36
CA LEU A 787 25.08 2.86 -10.17
C LEU A 787 26.32 2.31 -9.44
N PRO A 788 27.31 3.15 -9.07
CA PRO A 788 28.39 2.69 -8.20
C PRO A 788 27.77 2.14 -6.91
N ALA A 789 28.17 0.91 -6.57
CA ALA A 789 27.59 0.09 -5.51
C ALA A 789 27.72 0.69 -4.12
#